data_AF-A3SR84-F1
#
_entry.id   AF-A3SR84-F1
#
_cell.length_a   1.000
_cell.length_b   1.000
_cell.length_c   1.000
_cell.angle_alpha   90.00
_cell.angle_beta   90.00
_cell.angle_gamma   90.00
#
_symmetry.space_group_name_H-M   'P 1'
#
loop_
_entity.id
_entity.type
_entity.pdbx_description
1 polymer ?
#
loop_
_entity_poly.entity_id
_entity_poly.type
_entity_poly.pdbx_seq_one_letter_code
_entity_poly.pdbx_strand_id
1 'polypeptide(L)'
;MKYRYKEPDGTVHDGSVEDTWRRIARALAQAEKTPADWEGRFFEALEDFKYLPAGRITAGAGTGRSVTLFNCFVMGTVPDDMGGIFDMLREAALTMQQGGGIGYDFSTIRPRGADVKGVGADASGPLSFMDVWDAMCRTIMSAGSRRGAMMATMRCDHPDIEQFIAAKSDPARLRMFNLSVLVTDPFMEAVRADGSWDLIFDGKVYRTIQARDLWNTIMQATYDYAEPGVIFIDRINAQNNLNYVETIAATNPCGEQPLPPYGACLLGSINMARLVADPFSEAAHLDEGALNDLVETAVRMMDNVVDISRFPLPAQEAEAQNKRRIGLGVTGLADALAMVGLRYGSPEAAEQTGVWMARIANASYAASARLAGEKGAFPLYDAKAYAKAPMIKKLDAETRALIAEHGLRNALLTSVAPTGTISLYAGNVSSGIEPIFANSYTRKVLQKDGSRTEEEVVDYAVQMWRDVKGDAPLPEYFVNAQTLSPADHVRMQAAAQDWVDSSISKTINCPEDIDFEAFKDVYMQAWDTGCKGCTTYRPNDVTGSVLSVEAPANATAATGKDFRGKLEALITQRGKTMRQVSLDAGLSHGYLHGIIKEGKEPTLDRLHKVAEVLGVEVSEIVGSSQKAPTIVANSDAEPQTPHGDVIYMADPLDRPQELEGATYKLKWPDSSHAIYVTVNDIVLNGHRRPFEVFINSKNMEHYAWTVALTRMISAVFRRGGDVSFVVEELKAVFDPRGGAWMGGKYIPSILAAIGGILEQHLIRIGFLEGEGLGLKSDPQAQVVNLNQPRGQACPSCGQFDMRMVEGCMTCASCGHSKCG
;
A
#
# COMPACT_ATOMS: atom_id res chain seq x y z
N MET A 1 -3.50 -21.95 3.00
CA MET A 1 -2.18 -21.35 2.68
C MET A 1 -2.30 -20.42 1.48
N LYS A 2 -1.96 -19.15 1.65
CA LYS A 2 -2.13 -18.05 0.67
C LYS A 2 -1.36 -18.24 -0.65
N TYR A 3 -0.15 -18.81 -0.60
CA TYR A 3 0.72 -19.00 -1.76
C TYR A 3 0.60 -20.37 -2.43
N ARG A 4 -0.25 -21.24 -1.90
CA ARG A 4 -0.44 -22.58 -2.44
C ARG A 4 -1.04 -22.49 -3.83
N TYR A 5 -0.35 -23.03 -4.84
CA TYR A 5 -0.90 -23.08 -6.19
C TYR A 5 -2.06 -24.09 -6.28
N LYS A 6 -3.19 -23.59 -6.76
CA LYS A 6 -4.40 -24.34 -7.02
C LYS A 6 -5.07 -23.85 -8.30
N GLU A 7 -5.76 -24.74 -8.99
CA GLU A 7 -6.63 -24.38 -10.10
C GLU A 7 -7.92 -23.69 -9.61
N PRO A 8 -8.65 -23.00 -10.50
CA PRO A 8 -9.94 -22.38 -10.17
C PRO A 8 -10.99 -23.36 -9.63
N ASP A 9 -10.94 -24.63 -10.06
CA ASP A 9 -11.82 -25.70 -9.57
C ASP A 9 -11.45 -26.22 -8.17
N GLY A 10 -10.37 -25.72 -7.58
CA GLY A 10 -9.87 -26.09 -6.26
C GLY A 10 -8.80 -27.19 -6.27
N THR A 11 -8.46 -27.77 -7.43
CA THR A 11 -7.40 -28.79 -7.56
C THR A 11 -6.08 -28.24 -7.04
N VAL A 12 -5.45 -28.97 -6.13
CA VAL A 12 -4.22 -28.55 -5.45
C VAL A 12 -3.00 -29.09 -6.20
N HIS A 13 -2.12 -28.20 -6.65
CA HIS A 13 -0.84 -28.57 -7.27
C HIS A 13 0.31 -28.58 -6.26
N ASP A 14 0.36 -27.56 -5.39
CA ASP A 14 1.34 -27.53 -4.30
C ASP A 14 0.72 -28.18 -3.05
N GLY A 15 1.08 -29.42 -2.73
CA GLY A 15 0.58 -30.12 -1.55
C GLY A 15 1.19 -29.58 -0.25
N SER A 16 2.48 -29.29 -0.32
CA SER A 16 3.36 -28.83 0.76
C SER A 16 3.99 -27.47 0.44
N VAL A 17 4.77 -26.92 1.39
CA VAL A 17 5.54 -25.69 1.15
C VAL A 17 6.75 -25.98 0.25
N GLU A 18 7.32 -27.18 0.37
CA GLU A 18 8.41 -27.70 -0.43
C GLU A 18 8.00 -27.84 -1.90
N ASP A 19 6.75 -28.23 -2.18
CA ASP A 19 6.22 -28.22 -3.55
C ASP A 19 6.19 -26.81 -4.15
N THR A 20 5.78 -25.81 -3.35
CA THR A 20 5.84 -24.40 -3.75
C THR A 20 7.28 -23.97 -4.03
N TRP A 21 8.24 -24.31 -3.17
CA TRP A 21 9.65 -23.99 -3.39
C TRP A 21 10.21 -24.67 -4.65
N ARG A 22 9.89 -25.94 -4.87
CA ARG A 22 10.32 -26.69 -6.05
C ARG A 22 9.75 -26.11 -7.34
N ARG A 23 8.48 -25.69 -7.32
CA ARG A 23 7.85 -24.97 -8.45
C ARG A 23 8.60 -23.67 -8.77
N ILE A 24 8.91 -22.86 -7.75
CA ILE A 24 9.64 -21.61 -7.93
C ILE A 24 11.05 -21.89 -8.47
N ALA A 25 11.81 -22.77 -7.81
CA ALA A 25 13.16 -23.13 -8.20
C ALA A 25 13.24 -23.61 -9.67
N ARG A 26 12.34 -24.52 -10.07
CA ARG A 26 12.24 -25.00 -11.45
C ARG A 26 11.93 -23.88 -12.43
N ALA A 27 10.97 -23.01 -12.10
CA ALA A 27 10.57 -21.92 -12.99
C ALA A 27 11.73 -20.93 -13.21
N LEU A 28 12.47 -20.58 -12.16
CA LEU A 28 13.62 -19.67 -12.26
C LEU A 28 14.83 -20.32 -12.96
N ALA A 29 15.02 -21.63 -12.80
CA ALA A 29 16.09 -22.37 -13.47
C ALA A 29 15.90 -22.43 -14.99
N GLN A 30 14.68 -22.27 -15.52
CA GLN A 30 14.43 -22.26 -16.97
C GLN A 30 15.12 -21.11 -17.72
N ALA A 31 15.50 -20.02 -17.03
CA ALA A 31 16.27 -18.93 -17.62
C ALA A 31 17.77 -19.26 -17.76
N GLU A 32 18.23 -20.37 -17.19
CA GLU A 32 19.64 -20.78 -17.24
C GLU A 32 19.94 -21.63 -18.49
N LYS A 33 21.20 -21.61 -18.94
CA LYS A 33 21.66 -22.48 -20.03
C LYS A 33 21.61 -23.96 -19.64
N THR A 34 21.83 -24.27 -18.36
CA THR A 34 21.77 -25.62 -17.79
C THR A 34 20.78 -25.69 -16.61
N PRO A 35 19.46 -25.69 -16.86
CA PRO A 35 18.46 -25.61 -15.80
C PRO A 35 18.60 -26.68 -14.71
N ALA A 36 19.01 -27.91 -15.08
CA ALA A 36 19.19 -29.02 -14.15
C ALA A 36 20.26 -28.77 -13.08
N ASP A 37 21.29 -27.98 -13.39
CA ASP A 37 22.37 -27.65 -12.46
C ASP A 37 21.92 -26.61 -11.41
N TRP A 38 20.90 -25.81 -11.74
CA TRP A 38 20.45 -24.69 -10.91
C TRP A 38 19.18 -24.98 -10.11
N GLU A 39 18.28 -25.86 -10.57
CA GLU A 39 17.03 -26.17 -9.84
C GLU A 39 17.31 -26.61 -8.39
N GLY A 40 18.34 -27.46 -8.18
CA GLY A 40 18.74 -27.90 -6.84
C GLY A 40 19.23 -26.76 -5.95
N ARG A 41 20.18 -25.96 -6.44
CA ARG A 41 20.74 -24.81 -5.70
C ARG A 41 19.67 -23.76 -5.37
N PHE A 42 18.75 -23.51 -6.29
CA PHE A 42 17.63 -22.58 -6.05
C PHE A 42 16.63 -23.14 -5.03
N PHE A 43 16.37 -24.45 -5.04
CA PHE A 43 15.54 -25.09 -4.03
C PHE A 43 16.19 -24.97 -2.64
N GLU A 44 17.48 -25.29 -2.53
CA GLU A 44 18.25 -25.18 -1.28
C GLU A 44 18.28 -23.76 -0.72
N ALA A 45 18.27 -22.73 -1.57
CA ALA A 45 18.17 -21.34 -1.12
C ALA A 45 16.80 -21.00 -0.50
N LEU A 46 15.72 -21.59 -1.02
CA LEU A 46 14.35 -21.38 -0.52
C LEU A 46 14.04 -22.21 0.73
N GLU A 47 14.71 -23.36 0.84
CA GLU A 47 14.52 -24.32 1.93
C GLU A 47 14.71 -23.65 3.29
N ASP A 48 13.87 -24.06 4.25
CA ASP A 48 13.84 -23.54 5.61
C ASP A 48 13.64 -22.01 5.69
N PHE A 49 13.07 -21.42 4.64
CA PHE A 49 12.79 -19.99 4.55
C PHE A 49 14.05 -19.10 4.61
N LYS A 50 15.21 -19.62 4.19
CA LYS A 50 16.49 -18.88 4.17
C LYS A 50 16.42 -17.66 3.22
N TYR A 51 16.01 -17.87 1.97
CA TYR A 51 15.67 -16.81 1.04
C TYR A 51 14.17 -16.78 0.77
N LEU A 52 13.59 -15.58 0.86
CA LEU A 52 12.17 -15.34 0.65
C LEU A 52 11.96 -14.45 -0.59
N PRO A 53 11.63 -15.02 -1.76
CA PRO A 53 11.13 -14.25 -2.88
C PRO A 53 9.86 -13.51 -2.46
N ALA A 54 9.68 -12.29 -2.96
CA ALA A 54 8.48 -11.54 -2.63
C ALA A 54 7.22 -12.22 -3.17
N GLY A 55 6.08 -11.89 -2.56
CA GLY A 55 4.84 -12.64 -2.75
C GLY A 55 4.33 -12.77 -4.20
N ARG A 56 4.71 -11.88 -5.13
CA ARG A 56 4.36 -12.01 -6.55
C ARG A 56 5.13 -13.13 -7.22
N ILE A 57 6.42 -13.28 -6.91
CA ILE A 57 7.24 -14.42 -7.34
C ILE A 57 6.68 -15.71 -6.73
N THR A 58 6.43 -15.74 -5.42
CA THR A 58 5.92 -16.94 -4.72
C THR A 58 4.59 -17.42 -5.29
N ALA A 59 3.67 -16.47 -5.57
CA ALA A 59 2.34 -16.77 -6.09
C ALA A 59 2.31 -17.08 -7.60
N GLY A 60 3.23 -16.50 -8.38
CA GLY A 60 3.15 -16.50 -9.84
C GLY A 60 4.11 -17.45 -10.56
N ALA A 61 5.34 -17.62 -10.07
CA ALA A 61 6.39 -18.34 -10.78
C ALA A 61 5.99 -19.80 -11.05
N GLY A 62 6.07 -20.25 -12.30
CA GLY A 62 5.74 -21.64 -12.67
C GLY A 62 4.24 -22.00 -12.63
N THR A 63 3.33 -21.04 -12.47
CA THR A 63 1.88 -21.29 -12.47
C THR A 63 1.22 -21.16 -13.85
N GLY A 64 1.95 -20.68 -14.87
CA GLY A 64 1.41 -20.40 -16.20
C GLY A 64 0.41 -19.22 -16.28
N ARG A 65 0.04 -18.61 -15.14
CA ARG A 65 -0.87 -17.48 -15.07
C ARG A 65 -0.28 -16.24 -15.74
N SER A 66 -1.13 -15.44 -16.38
CA SER A 66 -0.72 -14.18 -17.01
C SER A 66 -0.66 -13.04 -15.99
N VAL A 67 0.33 -13.09 -15.11
CA VAL A 67 0.60 -12.10 -14.06
C VAL A 67 2.06 -11.64 -14.12
N THR A 68 2.33 -10.46 -13.59
CA THR A 68 3.72 -10.00 -13.41
C THR A 68 4.32 -10.61 -12.13
N LEU A 69 5.61 -10.92 -12.17
CA LEU A 69 6.36 -11.35 -10.98
C LEU A 69 6.96 -10.17 -10.21
N PHE A 70 6.82 -8.95 -10.74
CA PHE A 70 7.30 -7.72 -10.13
C PHE A 70 6.28 -7.19 -9.12
N ASN A 71 6.78 -6.59 -8.03
CA ASN A 71 5.97 -6.10 -6.94
C ASN A 71 5.66 -4.61 -7.06
N CYS A 72 6.65 -3.85 -7.53
CA CYS A 72 6.71 -2.41 -7.36
C CYS A 72 6.86 -1.72 -8.71
N PHE A 73 6.03 -0.70 -8.96
CA PHE A 73 6.03 0.09 -10.18
C PHE A 73 5.92 1.58 -9.86
N VAL A 74 6.49 2.42 -10.72
CA VAL A 74 6.14 3.84 -10.85
C VAL A 74 5.67 4.06 -12.28
N MET A 75 4.55 4.77 -12.46
CA MET A 75 4.02 5.02 -13.80
C MET A 75 4.81 6.06 -14.57
N GLY A 76 4.52 6.17 -15.86
CA GLY A 76 5.03 7.26 -16.69
C GLY A 76 4.71 8.64 -16.11
N THR A 77 5.50 9.64 -16.52
CA THR A 77 5.22 11.04 -16.21
C THR A 77 3.85 11.43 -16.74
N VAL A 78 2.99 11.99 -15.90
CA VAL A 78 1.63 12.38 -16.30
C VAL A 78 1.71 13.64 -17.17
N PRO A 79 1.32 13.58 -18.46
CA PRO A 79 1.27 14.78 -19.29
C PRO A 79 0.15 15.71 -18.80
N ASP A 80 0.41 17.01 -18.78
CA ASP A 80 -0.54 18.03 -18.31
C ASP A 80 -1.57 18.41 -19.38
N ASP A 81 -2.25 17.39 -19.90
CA ASP A 81 -3.38 17.49 -20.82
C ASP A 81 -4.37 16.33 -20.62
N MET A 82 -5.62 16.52 -21.03
CA MET A 82 -6.68 15.54 -20.79
C MET A 82 -6.42 14.17 -21.42
N GLY A 83 -5.81 14.14 -22.61
CA GLY A 83 -5.49 12.88 -23.28
C GLY A 83 -4.44 12.10 -22.51
N GLY A 84 -3.34 12.77 -22.16
CA GLY A 84 -2.26 12.20 -21.37
C GLY A 84 -2.70 11.72 -19.99
N ILE A 85 -3.52 12.50 -19.27
CA ILE A 85 -4.07 12.10 -17.96
C ILE A 85 -4.86 10.79 -18.08
N PHE A 86 -5.80 10.70 -19.02
CA PHE A 86 -6.63 9.51 -19.17
C PHE A 86 -5.87 8.30 -19.75
N ASP A 87 -4.86 8.52 -20.59
CA ASP A 87 -3.96 7.46 -21.03
C ASP A 87 -3.15 6.89 -19.85
N MET A 88 -2.64 7.74 -18.94
CA MET A 88 -1.96 7.28 -17.72
C MET A 88 -2.90 6.55 -16.76
N LEU A 89 -4.16 6.97 -16.64
CA LEU A 89 -5.17 6.24 -15.88
C LEU A 89 -5.42 4.84 -16.46
N ARG A 90 -5.52 4.72 -17.79
CA ARG A 90 -5.65 3.42 -18.46
C ARG A 90 -4.46 2.52 -18.16
N GLU A 91 -3.25 3.04 -18.28
CA GLU A 91 -2.01 2.30 -18.03
C GLU A 91 -1.87 1.85 -16.57
N ALA A 92 -2.29 2.68 -15.62
CA ALA A 92 -2.40 2.34 -14.21
C ALA A 92 -3.34 1.16 -13.98
N ALA A 93 -4.53 1.18 -14.59
CA ALA A 93 -5.52 0.10 -14.47
C ALA A 93 -4.97 -1.25 -14.96
N LEU A 94 -4.29 -1.26 -16.11
CA LEU A 94 -3.67 -2.45 -16.68
C LEU A 94 -2.55 -3.01 -15.78
N THR A 95 -1.70 -2.13 -15.25
CA THR A 95 -0.62 -2.50 -14.34
C THR A 95 -1.15 -3.11 -13.05
N MET A 96 -2.19 -2.49 -12.48
CA MET A 96 -2.79 -2.93 -11.21
C MET A 96 -3.49 -4.28 -11.35
N GLN A 97 -4.16 -4.50 -12.49
CA GLN A 97 -4.84 -5.77 -12.81
C GLN A 97 -3.89 -6.97 -12.68
N GLN A 98 -2.63 -6.81 -13.12
CA GLN A 98 -1.64 -7.89 -13.10
C GLN A 98 -0.94 -8.09 -11.76
N GLY A 99 -1.06 -7.17 -10.80
CA GLY A 99 -0.47 -7.36 -9.47
C GLY A 99 0.35 -6.21 -8.90
N GLY A 100 0.71 -5.20 -9.70
CA GLY A 100 1.68 -4.18 -9.28
C GLY A 100 1.13 -3.24 -8.21
N GLY A 101 1.92 -2.94 -7.18
CA GLY A 101 1.74 -1.73 -6.39
C GLY A 101 2.36 -0.54 -7.13
N ILE A 102 1.64 0.59 -7.22
CA ILE A 102 1.95 1.63 -8.20
C ILE A 102 2.20 2.99 -7.54
N GLY A 103 3.27 3.68 -7.93
CA GLY A 103 3.56 5.07 -7.59
C GLY A 103 3.32 6.06 -8.71
N TYR A 104 3.03 7.31 -8.34
CA TYR A 104 2.79 8.43 -9.26
C TYR A 104 3.41 9.71 -8.71
N ASP A 105 3.98 10.52 -9.61
CA ASP A 105 4.25 11.93 -9.36
C ASP A 105 3.11 12.77 -9.96
N PHE A 106 2.37 13.48 -9.11
CA PHE A 106 1.28 14.38 -9.53
C PHE A 106 1.72 15.84 -9.69
N SER A 107 3.01 16.14 -9.47
CA SER A 107 3.55 17.50 -9.54
C SER A 107 3.60 18.09 -10.95
N THR A 108 3.37 17.27 -11.98
CA THR A 108 3.37 17.70 -13.38
C THR A 108 2.04 18.30 -13.83
N ILE A 109 0.96 18.07 -13.09
CA ILE A 109 -0.38 18.59 -13.42
C ILE A 109 -0.49 20.01 -12.89
N ARG A 110 -0.95 20.94 -13.73
CA ARG A 110 -1.09 22.35 -13.36
C ARG A 110 -1.98 22.56 -12.13
N PRO A 111 -1.70 23.58 -11.30
CA PRO A 111 -2.45 23.82 -10.09
C PRO A 111 -3.88 24.28 -10.38
N ARG A 112 -4.75 24.13 -9.39
CA ARG A 112 -6.12 24.62 -9.45
C ARG A 112 -6.16 26.12 -9.75
N GLY A 113 -7.06 26.54 -10.64
CA GLY A 113 -7.17 27.94 -11.05
C GLY A 113 -6.15 28.37 -12.12
N ALA A 114 -5.27 27.48 -12.58
CA ALA A 114 -4.40 27.78 -13.72
C ALA A 114 -5.20 27.81 -15.04
N ASP A 115 -4.78 28.66 -15.98
CA ASP A 115 -5.46 28.83 -17.26
C ASP A 115 -5.45 27.54 -18.11
N VAL A 116 -6.61 27.15 -18.65
CA VAL A 116 -6.72 26.11 -19.68
C VAL A 116 -6.85 26.75 -21.07
N LYS A 117 -5.71 26.85 -21.77
CA LYS A 117 -5.65 27.40 -23.13
C LYS A 117 -6.65 26.69 -24.05
N GLY A 118 -7.52 27.46 -24.71
CA GLY A 118 -8.49 26.97 -25.70
C GLY A 118 -9.89 26.68 -25.16
N VAL A 119 -10.08 26.55 -23.84
CA VAL A 119 -11.40 26.26 -23.23
C VAL A 119 -11.95 27.47 -22.45
N GLY A 120 -11.09 28.43 -22.07
CA GLY A 120 -11.52 29.63 -21.33
C GLY A 120 -12.03 29.33 -19.92
N ALA A 121 -11.55 28.24 -19.33
CA ALA A 121 -11.92 27.76 -18.00
C ALA A 121 -10.67 27.56 -17.13
N ASP A 122 -10.90 27.56 -15.81
CA ASP A 122 -9.87 27.30 -14.80
C ASP A 122 -9.61 25.79 -14.65
N ALA A 123 -8.35 25.43 -14.43
CA ALA A 123 -7.97 24.04 -14.16
C ALA A 123 -8.49 23.56 -12.79
N SER A 124 -8.86 22.27 -12.73
CA SER A 124 -9.35 21.63 -11.50
C SER A 124 -8.24 21.27 -10.50
N GLY A 125 -6.98 21.23 -10.93
CA GLY A 125 -5.82 20.84 -10.12
C GLY A 125 -5.60 19.32 -9.98
N PRO A 126 -4.40 18.87 -9.59
CA PRO A 126 -4.00 17.47 -9.49
C PRO A 126 -4.95 16.63 -8.62
N LEU A 127 -5.37 17.14 -7.46
CA LEU A 127 -6.15 16.37 -6.50
C LEU A 127 -7.50 15.89 -7.07
N SER A 128 -8.13 16.69 -7.93
CA SER A 128 -9.38 16.30 -8.59
C SER A 128 -9.20 15.08 -9.51
N PHE A 129 -8.04 14.96 -10.15
CA PHE A 129 -7.69 13.78 -10.95
C PHE A 129 -7.27 12.61 -10.06
N MET A 130 -6.59 12.86 -8.94
CA MET A 130 -6.28 11.81 -7.97
C MET A 130 -7.55 11.09 -7.46
N ASP A 131 -8.66 11.82 -7.29
CA ASP A 131 -9.96 11.22 -6.93
C ASP A 131 -10.45 10.20 -7.98
N VAL A 132 -10.12 10.40 -9.26
CA VAL A 132 -10.40 9.45 -10.36
C VAL A 132 -9.55 8.19 -10.24
N TRP A 133 -8.26 8.32 -9.93
CA TRP A 133 -7.38 7.16 -9.68
C TRP A 133 -7.81 6.37 -8.45
N ASP A 134 -8.20 7.06 -7.39
CA ASP A 134 -8.69 6.46 -6.15
C ASP A 134 -9.97 5.65 -6.41
N ALA A 135 -10.90 6.19 -7.19
CA ALA A 135 -12.08 5.47 -7.67
C ALA A 135 -11.72 4.25 -8.54
N MET A 136 -10.78 4.40 -9.49
CA MET A 136 -10.31 3.29 -10.32
C MET A 136 -9.74 2.15 -9.45
N CYS A 137 -8.87 2.47 -8.49
CA CYS A 137 -8.23 1.48 -7.63
C CYS A 137 -9.24 0.70 -6.77
N ARG A 138 -10.30 1.37 -6.30
CA ARG A 138 -11.41 0.69 -5.58
C ARG A 138 -12.09 -0.38 -6.43
N THR A 139 -12.16 -0.21 -7.75
CA THR A 139 -12.90 -1.11 -8.64
C THR A 139 -12.10 -2.32 -9.15
N ILE A 140 -10.76 -2.24 -9.10
CA ILE A 140 -9.85 -3.25 -9.66
C ILE A 140 -9.32 -4.16 -8.55
N MET A 141 -9.65 -5.46 -8.65
CA MET A 141 -8.99 -6.48 -7.85
C MET A 141 -7.66 -6.87 -8.49
N SER A 142 -6.57 -6.75 -7.74
CA SER A 142 -5.22 -7.04 -8.21
C SER A 142 -4.95 -8.56 -8.15
N ALA A 143 -4.79 -9.19 -9.32
CA ALA A 143 -4.52 -10.63 -9.49
C ALA A 143 -5.38 -11.56 -8.58
N GLY A 144 -6.69 -11.29 -8.50
CA GLY A 144 -7.68 -12.20 -7.94
C GLY A 144 -7.69 -12.38 -6.41
N SER A 145 -6.90 -11.64 -5.64
CA SER A 145 -6.87 -11.82 -4.17
C SER A 145 -6.45 -10.61 -3.33
N ARG A 146 -5.98 -9.50 -3.93
CA ARG A 146 -5.48 -8.33 -3.21
C ARG A 146 -6.14 -7.04 -3.71
N ARG A 147 -6.52 -6.13 -2.80
CA ARG A 147 -6.87 -4.75 -3.17
C ARG A 147 -5.63 -4.04 -3.74
N GLY A 148 -5.82 -3.14 -4.70
CA GLY A 148 -4.74 -2.30 -5.22
C GLY A 148 -4.16 -1.40 -4.11
N ALA A 149 -2.89 -1.04 -4.24
CA ALA A 149 -2.22 -0.08 -3.36
C ALA A 149 -1.44 0.91 -4.22
N MET A 150 -1.56 2.19 -3.91
CA MET A 150 -0.92 3.26 -4.67
C MET A 150 -0.11 4.20 -3.78
N MET A 151 0.89 4.88 -4.35
CA MET A 151 1.60 6.02 -3.76
C MET A 151 1.36 7.25 -4.64
N ALA A 152 0.98 8.37 -4.04
CA ALA A 152 1.00 9.66 -4.71
C ALA A 152 2.08 10.54 -4.08
N THR A 153 2.93 11.12 -4.91
CA THR A 153 3.94 12.09 -4.49
C THR A 153 3.62 13.48 -5.04
N MET A 154 3.99 14.50 -4.27
CA MET A 154 3.92 15.90 -4.69
C MET A 154 5.13 16.68 -4.19
N ARG A 155 5.73 17.50 -5.05
CA ARG A 155 6.83 18.39 -4.67
C ARG A 155 6.41 19.44 -3.66
N CYS A 156 7.30 19.71 -2.71
CA CYS A 156 7.12 20.74 -1.67
C CYS A 156 6.94 22.17 -2.22
N ASP A 157 7.24 22.44 -3.48
CA ASP A 157 7.03 23.73 -4.14
C ASP A 157 5.83 23.76 -5.10
N HIS A 158 5.05 22.68 -5.19
CA HIS A 158 3.84 22.70 -6.03
C HIS A 158 2.78 23.65 -5.43
N PRO A 159 2.07 24.49 -6.23
CA PRO A 159 1.12 25.45 -5.67
C PRO A 159 -0.08 24.86 -4.91
N ASP A 160 -0.43 23.61 -5.19
CA ASP A 160 -1.48 22.87 -4.46
C ASP A 160 -0.95 22.00 -3.30
N ILE A 161 0.32 22.17 -2.88
CA ILE A 161 0.94 21.33 -1.84
C ILE A 161 0.17 21.34 -0.51
N GLU A 162 -0.33 22.50 -0.07
CA GLU A 162 -1.10 22.60 1.18
C GLU A 162 -2.39 21.77 1.12
N GLN A 163 -3.05 21.72 -0.04
CA GLN A 163 -4.27 20.94 -0.23
C GLN A 163 -3.96 19.45 -0.28
N PHE A 164 -2.82 19.08 -0.88
CA PHE A 164 -2.32 17.70 -0.88
C PHE A 164 -2.03 17.21 0.55
N ILE A 165 -1.37 18.02 1.37
CA ILE A 165 -1.09 17.73 2.78
C ILE A 165 -2.39 17.52 3.55
N ALA A 166 -3.38 18.40 3.35
CA ALA A 166 -4.67 18.32 4.05
C ALA A 166 -5.60 17.22 3.52
N ALA A 167 -5.28 16.53 2.43
CA ALA A 167 -6.24 15.72 1.68
C ALA A 167 -6.85 14.56 2.49
N LYS A 168 -6.09 13.98 3.42
CA LYS A 168 -6.51 12.88 4.30
C LYS A 168 -7.03 13.30 5.67
N SER A 169 -7.16 14.61 5.93
CA SER A 169 -7.97 15.08 7.05
C SER A 169 -9.44 14.66 6.90
N ASP A 170 -9.91 14.47 5.65
CA ASP A 170 -11.09 13.69 5.35
C ASP A 170 -10.72 12.19 5.25
N PRO A 171 -11.13 11.35 6.22
CA PRO A 171 -10.77 9.95 6.25
C PRO A 171 -11.37 9.15 5.09
N ALA A 172 -12.33 9.67 4.33
CA ALA A 172 -12.96 9.00 3.18
C ALA A 172 -12.21 9.23 1.86
N ARG A 173 -11.42 10.29 1.77
CA ARG A 173 -10.78 10.74 0.54
C ARG A 173 -9.40 10.10 0.33
N LEU A 174 -9.08 9.75 -0.92
CA LEU A 174 -7.78 9.17 -1.32
C LEU A 174 -7.34 7.95 -0.51
N ARG A 175 -8.29 7.13 -0.05
CA ARG A 175 -8.05 5.94 0.78
C ARG A 175 -7.15 4.90 0.13
N MET A 176 -7.09 4.85 -1.20
CA MET A 176 -6.30 3.86 -1.92
C MET A 176 -4.85 4.30 -2.16
N PHE A 177 -4.50 5.52 -1.78
CA PHE A 177 -3.16 6.08 -1.85
C PHE A 177 -2.50 6.10 -0.48
N ASN A 178 -1.19 5.87 -0.42
CA ASN A 178 -0.32 6.53 0.55
C ASN A 178 0.12 7.87 -0.06
N LEU A 179 0.20 8.93 0.75
CA LEU A 179 0.64 10.25 0.31
C LEU A 179 2.05 10.53 0.84
N SER A 180 2.91 11.16 0.02
CA SER A 180 4.22 11.63 0.48
C SER A 180 4.64 12.93 -0.19
N VAL A 181 5.24 13.83 0.59
CA VAL A 181 5.82 15.07 0.07
C VAL A 181 7.26 14.82 -0.38
N LEU A 182 7.59 15.23 -1.60
CA LEU A 182 8.96 15.26 -2.09
C LEU A 182 9.63 16.54 -1.58
N VAL A 183 10.44 16.35 -0.55
CA VAL A 183 11.18 17.41 0.13
C VAL A 183 12.58 17.52 -0.48
N THR A 184 12.95 18.74 -0.85
CA THR A 184 14.26 19.08 -1.43
C THR A 184 15.22 19.56 -0.33
N ASP A 185 16.52 19.44 -0.56
CA ASP A 185 17.52 19.95 0.39
C ASP A 185 17.43 21.48 0.54
N PRO A 186 17.22 22.29 -0.52
CA PRO A 186 16.97 23.72 -0.39
C PRO A 186 15.75 24.07 0.48
N PHE A 187 14.68 23.25 0.46
CA PHE A 187 13.54 23.47 1.34
C PHE A 187 13.93 23.27 2.79
N MET A 188 14.63 22.18 3.11
CA MET A 188 15.07 21.89 4.48
C MET A 188 16.05 22.95 5.01
N GLU A 189 16.95 23.46 4.17
CA GLU A 189 17.81 24.59 4.53
C GLU A 189 17.00 25.86 4.77
N ALA A 190 15.96 26.14 3.97
CA ALA A 190 15.05 27.26 4.21
C ALA A 190 14.26 27.09 5.53
N VAL A 191 13.82 25.87 5.88
CA VAL A 191 13.17 25.57 7.18
C VAL A 191 14.09 25.90 8.35
N ARG A 192 15.36 25.48 8.27
CA ARG A 192 16.38 25.78 9.29
C ARG A 192 16.65 27.27 9.42
N ALA A 193 16.81 27.95 8.28
CA ALA A 193 17.13 29.37 8.21
C ALA A 193 15.92 30.29 8.48
N ASP A 194 14.72 29.75 8.68
CA ASP A 194 13.47 30.52 8.77
C ASP A 194 13.19 31.37 7.52
N GLY A 195 13.58 30.83 6.37
CA GLY A 195 13.51 31.50 5.07
C GLY A 195 12.16 31.37 4.38
N SER A 196 12.01 32.14 3.31
CA SER A 196 10.88 32.06 2.39
C SER A 196 11.00 30.85 1.46
N TRP A 197 9.86 30.37 0.97
CA TRP A 197 9.73 29.29 0.00
C TRP A 197 8.72 29.68 -1.07
N ASP A 198 9.11 29.55 -2.34
CA ASP A 198 8.25 29.87 -3.46
C ASP A 198 7.46 28.63 -3.90
N LEU A 199 6.15 28.79 -4.04
CA LEU A 199 5.29 27.82 -4.70
C LEU A 199 5.24 28.12 -6.20
N ILE A 200 5.80 27.23 -7.00
CA ILE A 200 6.14 27.46 -8.41
C ILE A 200 5.54 26.36 -9.30
N PHE A 201 4.97 26.77 -10.43
CA PHE A 201 4.62 25.85 -11.51
C PHE A 201 4.97 26.49 -12.87
N ASP A 202 5.61 25.72 -13.76
CA ASP A 202 6.05 26.16 -15.09
C ASP A 202 6.79 27.52 -15.09
N GLY A 203 7.71 27.70 -14.14
CA GLY A 203 8.51 28.91 -13.97
C GLY A 203 7.77 30.13 -13.39
N LYS A 204 6.45 30.03 -13.15
CA LYS A 204 5.65 31.07 -12.51
C LYS A 204 5.58 30.84 -11.00
N VAL A 205 5.97 31.85 -10.22
CA VAL A 205 5.69 31.88 -8.77
C VAL A 205 4.21 32.22 -8.58
N TYR A 206 3.47 31.33 -7.93
CA TYR A 206 2.06 31.53 -7.59
C TYR A 206 1.92 32.23 -6.24
N ARG A 207 2.75 31.83 -5.27
CA ARG A 207 2.75 32.39 -3.91
C ARG A 207 4.10 32.12 -3.25
N THR A 208 4.58 33.06 -2.44
CA THR A 208 5.71 32.86 -1.54
C THR A 208 5.18 32.68 -0.12
N ILE A 209 5.66 31.67 0.59
CA ILE A 209 5.28 31.34 1.98
C ILE A 209 6.53 31.21 2.86
N GLN A 210 6.38 31.09 4.18
CA GLN A 210 7.51 30.72 5.02
C GLN A 210 7.73 29.20 4.96
N ALA A 211 8.99 28.77 4.76
CA ALA A 211 9.32 27.35 4.65
C ALA A 211 8.93 26.59 5.93
N ARG A 212 9.18 27.21 7.10
CA ARG A 212 8.85 26.64 8.40
C ARG A 212 7.34 26.45 8.60
N ASP A 213 6.51 27.33 8.06
CA ASP A 213 5.05 27.21 8.16
C ASP A 213 4.56 26.01 7.33
N LEU A 214 5.07 25.83 6.12
CA LEU A 214 4.78 24.63 5.32
C LEU A 214 5.26 23.36 6.02
N TRP A 215 6.48 23.37 6.57
CA TRP A 215 7.01 22.23 7.31
C TRP A 215 6.15 21.88 8.52
N ASN A 216 5.76 22.87 9.32
CA ASN A 216 4.85 22.68 10.44
C ASN A 216 3.50 22.11 9.98
N THR A 217 3.00 22.54 8.82
CA THR A 217 1.75 22.02 8.24
C THR A 217 1.88 20.55 7.84
N ILE A 218 3.00 20.16 7.22
CA ILE A 218 3.31 18.75 6.90
C ILE A 218 3.33 17.94 8.20
N MET A 219 4.11 18.38 9.18
CA MET A 219 4.30 17.68 10.45
C MET A 219 3.00 17.56 11.26
N GLN A 220 2.17 18.60 11.27
CA GLN A 220 0.88 18.58 11.94
C GLN A 220 -0.06 17.56 11.30
N ALA A 221 -0.16 17.54 9.96
CA ALA A 221 -0.97 16.56 9.27
C ALA A 221 -0.49 15.12 9.54
N THR A 222 0.82 14.86 9.51
CA THR A 222 1.37 13.55 9.87
C THR A 222 1.11 13.20 11.34
N TYR A 223 1.20 14.15 12.26
CA TYR A 223 0.93 13.93 13.69
C TYR A 223 -0.54 13.54 13.96
N ASP A 224 -1.46 14.17 13.23
CA ASP A 224 -2.91 13.98 13.39
C ASP A 224 -3.43 12.77 12.59
N TYR A 225 -2.88 12.51 11.41
CA TYR A 225 -3.44 11.56 10.43
C TYR A 225 -2.46 10.50 9.92
N ALA A 226 -1.23 10.45 10.45
CA ALA A 226 -0.11 9.58 10.01
C ALA A 226 0.36 9.80 8.56
N GLU A 227 -0.20 10.79 7.85
CA GLU A 227 0.14 11.13 6.47
C GLU A 227 0.05 12.65 6.23
N PRO A 228 0.80 13.21 5.27
CA PRO A 228 1.69 12.52 4.33
C PRO A 228 3.03 12.07 4.97
N GLY A 229 3.69 11.10 4.35
CA GLY A 229 5.09 10.79 4.60
C GLY A 229 6.04 11.82 3.98
N VAL A 230 7.34 11.71 4.25
CA VAL A 230 8.38 12.58 3.68
C VAL A 230 9.38 11.76 2.89
N ILE A 231 9.68 12.21 1.67
CA ILE A 231 10.69 11.63 0.78
C ILE A 231 11.74 12.71 0.48
N PHE A 232 13.01 12.44 0.82
CA PHE A 232 14.11 13.36 0.56
C PHE A 232 14.63 13.17 -0.86
N ILE A 233 13.97 13.83 -1.82
CA ILE A 233 14.07 13.49 -3.25
C ILE A 233 15.44 13.82 -3.86
N ASP A 234 16.08 14.90 -3.40
CA ASP A 234 17.41 15.28 -3.86
C ASP A 234 18.45 14.25 -3.44
N ARG A 235 18.34 13.74 -2.20
CA ARG A 235 19.18 12.67 -1.69
C ARG A 235 19.01 11.37 -2.47
N ILE A 236 17.76 11.00 -2.77
CA ILE A 236 17.47 9.82 -3.61
C ILE A 236 18.16 9.96 -4.96
N ASN A 237 18.03 11.10 -5.64
CA ASN A 237 18.65 11.31 -6.94
C ASN A 237 20.19 11.39 -6.87
N ALA A 238 20.74 12.03 -5.84
CA ALA A 238 22.19 12.12 -5.64
C ALA A 238 22.82 10.75 -5.35
N GLN A 239 22.13 9.87 -4.63
CA GLN A 239 22.59 8.53 -4.29
C GLN A 239 22.18 7.46 -5.30
N ASN A 240 21.34 7.80 -6.29
CA ASN A 240 20.94 6.86 -7.33
C ASN A 240 22.15 6.51 -8.22
N ASN A 241 22.46 5.21 -8.33
CA ASN A 241 23.56 4.75 -9.17
C ASN A 241 23.38 5.06 -10.67
N LEU A 242 22.13 5.27 -11.09
CA LEU A 242 21.77 5.59 -12.47
C LEU A 242 21.49 7.08 -12.71
N ASN A 243 21.90 7.98 -11.81
CA ASN A 243 21.64 9.43 -11.95
C ASN A 243 22.15 10.08 -13.26
N TYR A 244 23.00 9.39 -14.02
CA TYR A 244 23.50 9.82 -15.32
C TYR A 244 22.52 9.55 -16.48
N VAL A 245 21.50 8.72 -16.30
CA VAL A 245 20.52 8.31 -17.34
C VAL A 245 19.07 8.32 -16.86
N GLU A 246 18.81 8.60 -15.58
CA GLU A 246 17.45 8.68 -15.06
C GLU A 246 17.30 9.72 -13.95
N THR A 247 16.06 10.13 -13.71
CA THR A 247 15.68 10.99 -12.59
C THR A 247 14.46 10.38 -11.92
N ILE A 248 14.48 10.37 -10.59
CA ILE A 248 13.43 9.81 -9.75
C ILE A 248 12.52 10.94 -9.27
N ALA A 249 11.21 10.74 -9.40
CA ALA A 249 10.18 11.67 -8.95
C ALA A 249 9.07 11.01 -8.10
N ALA A 250 9.11 9.69 -7.93
CA ALA A 250 8.14 8.97 -7.11
C ALA A 250 8.75 7.68 -6.56
N THR A 251 8.04 7.08 -5.61
CA THR A 251 8.31 5.73 -5.11
C THR A 251 7.11 4.83 -5.35
N ASN A 252 7.30 3.53 -5.27
CA ASN A 252 6.21 2.58 -5.11
C ASN A 252 5.43 2.81 -3.78
N PRO A 253 4.31 2.09 -3.54
CA PRO A 253 3.44 2.27 -2.37
C PRO A 253 4.11 2.30 -1.00
N CYS A 254 5.19 1.54 -0.79
CA CYS A 254 5.80 1.39 0.53
C CYS A 254 7.12 2.18 0.71
N GLY A 255 7.51 2.98 -0.29
CA GLY A 255 8.65 3.91 -0.21
C GLY A 255 10.04 3.28 -0.40
N GLU A 256 10.14 1.96 -0.48
CA GLU A 256 11.39 1.20 -0.58
C GLU A 256 12.00 1.17 -1.98
N GLN A 257 11.20 1.45 -3.01
CA GLN A 257 11.62 1.53 -4.41
C GLN A 257 11.32 2.92 -4.98
N PRO A 258 12.27 3.86 -4.87
CA PRO A 258 12.31 5.04 -5.72
C PRO A 258 12.61 4.60 -7.16
N LEU A 259 11.70 4.87 -8.08
CA LEU A 259 11.75 4.36 -9.45
C LEU A 259 11.58 5.49 -10.46
N PRO A 260 12.27 5.41 -11.61
CA PRO A 260 12.04 6.35 -12.71
C PRO A 260 10.64 6.11 -13.32
N PRO A 261 10.18 7.00 -14.21
CA PRO A 261 8.97 6.76 -15.00
C PRO A 261 9.00 5.37 -15.69
N TYR A 262 7.92 4.61 -15.56
CA TYR A 262 7.80 3.21 -16.00
C TYR A 262 8.74 2.20 -15.31
N GLY A 263 9.49 2.64 -14.30
CA GLY A 263 10.36 1.78 -13.51
C GLY A 263 9.58 0.68 -12.82
N ALA A 264 10.17 -0.51 -12.78
CA ALA A 264 9.64 -1.67 -12.09
C ALA A 264 10.74 -2.35 -11.28
N CYS A 265 10.38 -2.93 -10.14
CA CYS A 265 11.29 -3.76 -9.36
C CYS A 265 10.63 -5.01 -8.79
N LEU A 266 11.37 -6.12 -8.85
CA LEU A 266 11.08 -7.36 -8.15
C LEU A 266 11.87 -7.40 -6.83
N LEU A 267 11.29 -8.02 -5.80
CA LEU A 267 11.84 -7.98 -4.45
C LEU A 267 12.14 -9.39 -3.92
N GLY A 268 13.08 -9.46 -3.00
CA GLY A 268 13.44 -10.69 -2.28
C GLY A 268 14.09 -10.33 -0.95
N SER A 269 14.09 -11.25 0.01
CA SER A 269 14.61 -10.98 1.36
C SER A 269 15.40 -12.16 1.91
N ILE A 270 16.59 -11.88 2.43
CA ILE A 270 17.38 -12.85 3.21
C ILE A 270 16.83 -12.90 4.63
N ASN A 271 16.49 -14.09 5.12
CA ASN A 271 16.09 -14.30 6.50
C ASN A 271 17.32 -14.41 7.40
N MET A 272 17.68 -13.33 8.07
CA MET A 272 18.90 -13.25 8.87
C MET A 272 18.87 -14.19 10.08
N ALA A 273 17.70 -14.40 10.68
CA ALA A 273 17.54 -15.28 11.84
C ALA A 273 17.94 -16.73 11.54
N ARG A 274 17.73 -17.19 10.30
CA ARG A 274 18.10 -18.54 9.85
C ARG A 274 19.60 -18.74 9.63
N LEU A 275 20.36 -17.67 9.63
CA LEU A 275 21.81 -17.69 9.43
C LEU A 275 22.57 -17.48 10.74
N VAL A 276 21.90 -17.38 11.89
CA VAL A 276 22.57 -17.28 13.18
C VAL A 276 22.99 -18.68 13.65
N ALA A 277 24.29 -18.87 13.85
CA ALA A 277 24.85 -20.04 14.49
C ALA A 277 24.81 -19.87 16.03
N ASP A 278 24.60 -20.98 16.74
CA ASP A 278 24.59 -21.05 18.21
C ASP A 278 23.75 -19.96 18.91
N PRO A 279 22.48 -19.75 18.51
CA PRO A 279 21.67 -18.64 18.99
C PRO A 279 21.52 -18.66 20.52
N PHE A 280 21.53 -17.47 21.13
CA PHE A 280 21.40 -17.28 22.58
C PHE A 280 22.53 -17.86 23.43
N SER A 281 23.72 -18.00 22.83
CA SER A 281 24.96 -18.39 23.50
C SER A 281 26.03 -17.30 23.36
N GLU A 282 27.11 -17.39 24.14
CA GLU A 282 28.27 -16.50 23.98
C GLU A 282 29.00 -16.69 22.63
N ALA A 283 28.77 -17.82 21.95
CA ALA A 283 29.32 -18.11 20.63
C ALA A 283 28.38 -17.67 19.48
N ALA A 284 27.23 -17.07 19.80
CA ALA A 284 26.23 -16.69 18.81
C ALA A 284 26.80 -15.70 17.80
N HIS A 285 26.72 -16.03 16.52
CA HIS A 285 27.19 -15.15 15.43
C HIS A 285 26.41 -15.44 14.14
N LEU A 286 26.36 -14.45 13.24
CA LEU A 286 25.83 -14.66 11.90
C LEU A 286 26.85 -15.45 11.06
N ASP A 287 26.44 -16.56 10.46
CA ASP A 287 27.28 -17.33 9.55
C ASP A 287 27.51 -16.52 8.28
N GLU A 288 28.70 -15.95 8.27
CA GLU A 288 29.23 -15.11 7.25
C GLU A 288 29.45 -15.87 5.91
N GLY A 289 29.89 -17.12 5.94
CA GLY A 289 30.04 -17.90 4.71
C GLY A 289 28.68 -18.16 4.06
N ALA A 290 27.75 -18.68 4.86
CA ALA A 290 26.40 -19.01 4.42
C ALA A 290 25.63 -17.79 3.90
N LEU A 291 25.80 -16.61 4.52
CA LEU A 291 25.20 -15.37 4.05
C LEU A 291 25.66 -15.01 2.63
N ASN A 292 26.96 -15.09 2.35
CA ASN A 292 27.50 -14.71 1.03
C ASN A 292 27.01 -15.67 -0.07
N ASP A 293 27.03 -16.97 0.20
CA ASP A 293 26.59 -18.00 -0.74
C ASP A 293 25.09 -17.88 -1.05
N LEU A 294 24.29 -17.57 -0.02
CA LEU A 294 22.86 -17.35 -0.16
C LEU A 294 22.56 -16.06 -0.94
N VAL A 295 23.24 -14.95 -0.65
CA VAL A 295 23.09 -13.69 -1.38
C VAL A 295 23.45 -13.88 -2.86
N GLU A 296 24.56 -14.56 -3.17
CA GLU A 296 24.93 -14.84 -4.55
C GLU A 296 23.83 -15.62 -5.30
N THR A 297 23.31 -16.66 -4.65
CA THR A 297 22.24 -17.49 -5.22
C THR A 297 20.96 -16.68 -5.40
N ALA A 298 20.58 -15.87 -4.41
CA ALA A 298 19.40 -15.01 -4.44
C ALA A 298 19.49 -13.96 -5.56
N VAL A 299 20.63 -13.28 -5.74
CA VAL A 299 20.82 -12.31 -6.83
C VAL A 299 20.63 -12.97 -8.19
N ARG A 300 21.15 -14.18 -8.39
CA ARG A 300 20.95 -14.93 -9.64
C ARG A 300 19.48 -15.33 -9.85
N MET A 301 18.82 -15.83 -8.80
CA MET A 301 17.38 -16.12 -8.85
C MET A 301 16.57 -14.89 -9.23
N MET A 302 16.90 -13.73 -8.65
CA MET A 302 16.27 -12.44 -8.92
C MET A 302 16.53 -11.94 -10.35
N ASP A 303 17.76 -12.06 -10.87
CA ASP A 303 18.07 -11.74 -12.26
C ASP A 303 17.24 -12.59 -13.22
N ASN A 304 17.06 -13.88 -12.93
CA ASN A 304 16.25 -14.78 -13.75
C ASN A 304 14.75 -14.40 -13.73
N VAL A 305 14.24 -13.81 -12.65
CA VAL A 305 12.86 -13.30 -12.60
C VAL A 305 12.67 -12.21 -13.67
N VAL A 306 13.67 -11.37 -13.94
CA VAL A 306 13.60 -10.35 -15.00
C VAL A 306 13.31 -10.98 -16.36
N ASP A 307 13.90 -12.16 -16.63
CA ASP A 307 13.80 -12.83 -17.92
C ASP A 307 12.48 -13.62 -18.09
N ILE A 308 11.95 -14.21 -17.01
CA ILE A 308 10.73 -15.03 -17.08
C ILE A 308 9.45 -14.26 -16.78
N SER A 309 9.55 -13.05 -16.24
CA SER A 309 8.38 -12.26 -15.86
C SER A 309 7.67 -11.70 -17.09
N ARG A 310 6.35 -11.57 -16.98
CA ARG A 310 5.54 -10.77 -17.90
C ARG A 310 5.40 -9.35 -17.38
N PHE A 311 5.24 -8.40 -18.28
CA PHE A 311 5.02 -7.00 -17.95
C PHE A 311 3.65 -6.51 -18.43
N PRO A 312 2.98 -5.67 -17.64
CA PRO A 312 1.72 -5.07 -18.05
C PRO A 312 1.84 -4.16 -19.28
N LEU A 313 2.94 -3.42 -19.39
CA LEU A 313 3.18 -2.44 -20.44
C LEU A 313 4.53 -2.66 -21.11
N PRO A 314 4.65 -2.46 -22.44
CA PRO A 314 5.93 -2.54 -23.15
C PRO A 314 6.99 -1.57 -22.61
N ALA A 315 6.59 -0.39 -22.14
CA ALA A 315 7.51 0.59 -21.56
C ALA A 315 8.15 0.07 -20.25
N GLN A 316 7.37 -0.63 -19.41
CA GLN A 316 7.88 -1.25 -18.19
C GLN A 316 8.80 -2.43 -18.49
N GLU A 317 8.49 -3.22 -19.53
CA GLU A 317 9.36 -4.29 -20.01
C GLU A 317 10.70 -3.74 -20.50
N ALA A 318 10.66 -2.74 -21.38
CA ALA A 318 11.86 -2.10 -21.90
C ALA A 318 12.73 -1.56 -20.77
N GLU A 319 12.12 -0.90 -19.78
CA GLU A 319 12.83 -0.35 -18.64
C GLU A 319 13.47 -1.44 -17.76
N ALA A 320 12.72 -2.50 -17.47
CA ALA A 320 13.23 -3.65 -16.72
C ALA A 320 14.37 -4.35 -17.45
N GLN A 321 14.30 -4.51 -18.77
CA GLN A 321 15.37 -5.14 -19.56
C GLN A 321 16.62 -4.27 -19.69
N ASN A 322 16.44 -2.95 -19.84
CA ASN A 322 17.56 -2.01 -20.00
C ASN A 322 18.38 -1.81 -18.73
N LYS A 323 17.77 -1.99 -17.55
CA LYS A 323 18.38 -1.67 -16.25
C LYS A 323 18.48 -2.86 -15.30
N ARG A 324 17.64 -3.89 -15.49
CA ARG A 324 17.63 -5.14 -14.71
C ARG A 324 17.63 -4.92 -13.20
N ARG A 325 16.81 -3.95 -12.75
CA ARG A 325 16.72 -3.53 -11.34
C ARG A 325 16.12 -4.64 -10.48
N ILE A 326 16.79 -4.96 -9.38
CA ILE A 326 16.32 -5.90 -8.37
C ILE A 326 16.41 -5.25 -6.98
N GLY A 327 15.60 -5.71 -6.03
CA GLY A 327 15.59 -5.21 -4.66
C GLY A 327 15.75 -6.33 -3.64
N LEU A 328 16.98 -6.76 -3.40
CA LEU A 328 17.33 -7.69 -2.34
C LEU A 328 17.41 -6.96 -1.01
N GLY A 329 16.62 -7.40 -0.04
CA GLY A 329 16.63 -6.88 1.32
C GLY A 329 16.84 -7.99 2.33
N VAL A 330 16.43 -7.70 3.56
CA VAL A 330 16.47 -8.63 4.68
C VAL A 330 15.08 -8.78 5.31
N THR A 331 14.90 -9.83 6.09
CA THR A 331 13.89 -9.97 7.13
C THR A 331 14.57 -10.62 8.34
N GLY A 332 13.97 -10.55 9.52
CA GLY A 332 14.53 -11.20 10.71
C GLY A 332 15.74 -10.48 11.28
N LEU A 333 15.94 -9.19 10.97
CA LEU A 333 17.04 -8.42 11.55
C LEU A 333 16.93 -8.34 13.07
N ALA A 334 15.73 -8.03 13.60
CA ALA A 334 15.54 -7.90 15.03
C ALA A 334 15.67 -9.24 15.77
N ASP A 335 15.17 -10.32 15.17
CA ASP A 335 15.40 -11.68 15.66
C ASP A 335 16.89 -12.02 15.70
N ALA A 336 17.62 -11.77 14.60
CA ALA A 336 19.04 -12.07 14.52
C ALA A 336 19.85 -11.29 15.57
N LEU A 337 19.53 -10.01 15.77
CA LEU A 337 20.13 -9.19 16.83
C LEU A 337 19.85 -9.77 18.22
N ALA A 338 18.60 -10.16 18.51
CA ALA A 338 18.25 -10.80 19.78
C ALA A 338 18.96 -12.14 19.96
N MET A 339 19.11 -12.94 18.89
CA MET A 339 19.83 -14.21 18.92
C MET A 339 21.31 -14.06 19.23
N VAL A 340 21.94 -12.95 18.83
CA VAL A 340 23.33 -12.61 19.19
C VAL A 340 23.45 -11.73 20.44
N GLY A 341 22.36 -11.52 21.17
CA GLY A 341 22.35 -10.80 22.46
C GLY A 341 22.42 -9.27 22.35
N LEU A 342 22.08 -8.69 21.20
CA LEU A 342 22.08 -7.24 20.97
C LEU A 342 20.67 -6.65 21.06
N ARG A 343 20.50 -5.60 21.86
CA ARG A 343 19.24 -4.85 21.97
C ARG A 343 19.02 -4.02 20.71
N TYR A 344 17.96 -4.30 19.95
CA TYR A 344 17.58 -3.48 18.80
C TYR A 344 17.53 -1.99 19.16
N GLY A 345 18.02 -1.14 18.26
CA GLY A 345 18.05 0.30 18.48
C GLY A 345 19.28 0.78 19.23
N SER A 346 20.01 -0.04 19.98
CA SER A 346 21.27 0.38 20.64
C SER A 346 22.34 0.80 19.62
N PRO A 347 23.33 1.65 20.00
CA PRO A 347 24.47 1.97 19.15
C PRO A 347 25.19 0.74 18.61
N GLU A 348 25.39 -0.28 19.45
CA GLU A 348 26.05 -1.54 19.12
C GLU A 348 25.24 -2.35 18.09
N ALA A 349 23.91 -2.43 18.27
CA ALA A 349 23.04 -3.07 17.30
C ALA A 349 22.99 -2.34 15.95
N ALA A 350 23.05 -1.00 15.97
CA ALA A 350 23.10 -0.19 14.77
C ALA A 350 24.42 -0.39 14.01
N GLU A 351 25.55 -0.41 14.71
CA GLU A 351 26.85 -0.74 14.12
C GLU A 351 26.85 -2.13 13.50
N GLN A 352 26.37 -3.14 14.25
CA GLN A 352 26.28 -4.51 13.75
C GLN A 352 25.36 -4.64 12.52
N THR A 353 24.25 -3.88 12.51
CA THR A 353 23.36 -3.79 11.34
C THR A 353 24.10 -3.22 10.15
N GLY A 354 24.88 -2.16 10.34
CA GLY A 354 25.74 -1.57 9.31
C GLY A 354 26.72 -2.61 8.74
N VAL A 355 27.39 -3.40 9.60
CA VAL A 355 28.32 -4.47 9.19
C VAL A 355 27.60 -5.53 8.34
N TRP A 356 26.46 -6.02 8.80
CA TRP A 356 25.71 -7.06 8.07
C TRP A 356 25.17 -6.54 6.73
N MET A 357 24.62 -5.33 6.70
CA MET A 357 24.10 -4.72 5.47
C MET A 357 25.23 -4.41 4.47
N ALA A 358 26.39 -3.96 4.94
CA ALA A 358 27.58 -3.79 4.10
C ALA A 358 27.99 -5.09 3.41
N ARG A 359 27.94 -6.20 4.14
CA ARG A 359 28.30 -7.51 3.64
C ARG A 359 27.33 -8.01 2.58
N ILE A 360 26.03 -7.82 2.81
CA ILE A 360 24.98 -8.13 1.81
C ILE A 360 25.16 -7.27 0.56
N ALA A 361 25.45 -5.98 0.71
CA ALA A 361 25.72 -5.10 -0.42
C ALA A 361 26.92 -5.60 -1.24
N ASN A 362 28.09 -5.79 -0.62
CA ASN A 362 29.28 -6.28 -1.33
C ASN A 362 29.04 -7.63 -2.02
N ALA A 363 28.45 -8.60 -1.32
CA ALA A 363 28.10 -9.90 -1.90
C ALA A 363 27.13 -9.77 -3.09
N SER A 364 26.15 -8.87 -3.00
CA SER A 364 25.19 -8.63 -4.10
C SER A 364 25.88 -8.06 -5.34
N TYR A 365 26.70 -7.02 -5.16
CA TYR A 365 27.43 -6.39 -6.27
C TYR A 365 28.46 -7.33 -6.88
N ALA A 366 29.16 -8.12 -6.07
CA ALA A 366 30.11 -9.13 -6.54
C ALA A 366 29.39 -10.23 -7.34
N ALA A 367 28.23 -10.71 -6.87
CA ALA A 367 27.41 -11.67 -7.59
C ALA A 367 26.92 -11.13 -8.94
N SER A 368 26.45 -9.87 -8.97
CA SER A 368 26.00 -9.23 -10.21
C SER A 368 27.17 -8.97 -11.18
N ALA A 369 28.38 -8.68 -10.70
CA ALA A 369 29.56 -8.56 -11.55
C ALA A 369 29.96 -9.92 -12.15
N ARG A 370 29.93 -11.00 -11.37
CA ARG A 370 30.13 -12.37 -11.89
C ARG A 370 29.08 -12.74 -12.94
N LEU A 371 27.81 -12.40 -12.70
CA LEU A 371 26.74 -12.58 -13.69
C LEU A 371 26.96 -11.74 -14.94
N ALA A 372 27.54 -10.54 -14.83
CA ALA A 372 27.89 -9.72 -15.99
C ALA A 372 28.96 -10.41 -16.86
N GLY A 373 29.96 -11.02 -16.24
CA GLY A 373 30.98 -11.81 -16.94
C GLY A 373 30.40 -13.02 -17.68
N GLU A 374 29.33 -13.63 -17.16
CA GLU A 374 28.69 -14.80 -17.75
C GLU A 374 27.59 -14.47 -18.79
N LYS A 375 26.71 -13.51 -18.45
CA LYS A 375 25.47 -13.20 -19.17
C LYS A 375 25.48 -11.82 -19.85
N GLY A 376 26.55 -11.04 -19.66
CA GLY A 376 26.69 -9.66 -20.12
C GLY A 376 26.14 -8.64 -19.11
N ALA A 377 26.75 -7.46 -19.08
CA ALA A 377 26.28 -6.33 -18.28
C ALA A 377 24.88 -5.84 -18.72
N PHE A 378 24.19 -5.09 -17.85
CA PHE A 378 22.91 -4.48 -18.24
C PHE A 378 23.11 -3.46 -19.39
N PRO A 379 22.13 -3.32 -20.30
CA PRO A 379 22.30 -2.52 -21.53
C PRO A 379 22.74 -1.07 -21.34
N LEU A 380 22.29 -0.38 -20.29
CA LEU A 380 22.62 1.02 -20.02
C LEU A 380 23.85 1.22 -19.13
N TYR A 381 24.66 0.18 -18.93
CA TYR A 381 25.85 0.27 -18.09
C TYR A 381 26.93 1.15 -18.74
N ASP A 382 27.29 2.24 -18.06
CA ASP A 382 28.45 3.06 -18.41
C ASP A 382 29.47 2.99 -17.26
N ALA A 383 30.58 2.31 -17.49
CA ALA A 383 31.60 2.08 -16.46
C ALA A 383 32.14 3.38 -15.83
N LYS A 384 32.29 4.45 -16.62
CA LYS A 384 32.86 5.73 -16.12
C LYS A 384 31.83 6.53 -15.33
N ALA A 385 30.57 6.53 -15.77
CA ALA A 385 29.51 7.23 -15.07
C ALA A 385 29.11 6.49 -13.80
N TYR A 386 28.93 5.17 -13.89
CA TYR A 386 28.49 4.32 -12.77
C TYR A 386 29.53 4.27 -11.63
N ALA A 387 30.83 4.27 -11.94
CA ALA A 387 31.90 4.33 -10.93
C ALA A 387 31.88 5.62 -10.07
N LYS A 388 31.15 6.66 -10.48
CA LYS A 388 31.01 7.90 -9.69
C LYS A 388 29.96 7.79 -8.60
N ALA A 389 29.04 6.83 -8.70
CA ALA A 389 27.95 6.68 -7.75
C ALA A 389 28.46 6.47 -6.32
N PRO A 390 27.83 7.08 -5.29
CA PRO A 390 28.31 7.01 -3.92
C PRO A 390 28.45 5.57 -3.39
N MET A 391 27.49 4.69 -3.71
CA MET A 391 27.53 3.28 -3.28
C MET A 391 28.80 2.58 -3.79
N ILE A 392 29.15 2.78 -5.06
CA ILE A 392 30.28 2.07 -5.70
C ILE A 392 31.63 2.46 -5.09
N LYS A 393 31.74 3.69 -4.58
CA LYS A 393 32.93 4.14 -3.86
C LYS A 393 33.06 3.51 -2.47
N LYS A 394 31.94 3.12 -1.84
CA LYS A 394 31.91 2.49 -0.51
C LYS A 394 32.19 0.98 -0.53
N LEU A 395 31.88 0.30 -1.64
CA LEU A 395 32.14 -1.14 -1.81
C LEU A 395 33.62 -1.48 -1.58
N ASP A 396 33.91 -2.69 -1.13
CA ASP A 396 35.29 -3.14 -0.87
C ASP A 396 36.14 -3.23 -2.16
N ALA A 397 37.46 -3.34 -1.99
CA ALA A 397 38.39 -3.31 -3.10
C ALA A 397 38.21 -4.49 -4.07
N GLU A 398 37.85 -5.66 -3.56
CA GLU A 398 37.64 -6.88 -4.35
C GLU A 398 36.39 -6.75 -5.23
N THR A 399 35.28 -6.32 -4.64
CA THR A 399 34.01 -6.08 -5.33
C THR A 399 34.17 -5.01 -6.41
N ARG A 400 34.87 -3.90 -6.12
CA ARG A 400 35.16 -2.88 -7.13
C ARG A 400 36.04 -3.41 -8.26
N ALA A 401 36.99 -4.30 -7.97
CA ALA A 401 37.83 -4.92 -9.00
C ALA A 401 36.99 -5.82 -9.93
N LEU A 402 36.08 -6.63 -9.36
CA LEU A 402 35.14 -7.44 -10.15
C LEU A 402 34.24 -6.58 -11.04
N ILE A 403 33.71 -5.47 -10.53
CA ILE A 403 32.89 -4.53 -11.32
C ILE A 403 33.72 -3.89 -12.44
N ALA A 404 34.97 -3.53 -12.18
CA ALA A 404 35.86 -2.97 -13.19
C ALA A 404 36.20 -3.99 -14.30
N GLU A 405 36.32 -5.28 -13.94
CA GLU A 405 36.63 -6.36 -14.88
C GLU A 405 35.42 -6.74 -15.75
N HIS A 406 34.25 -6.92 -15.14
CA HIS A 406 33.10 -7.54 -15.80
C HIS A 406 31.94 -6.59 -16.08
N GLY A 407 31.92 -5.41 -15.45
CA GLY A 407 30.71 -4.59 -15.35
C GLY A 407 29.71 -5.17 -14.36
N LEU A 408 28.43 -4.80 -14.51
CA LEU A 408 27.35 -5.26 -13.63
C LEU A 408 26.16 -5.77 -14.44
N ARG A 409 25.54 -6.85 -13.99
CA ARG A 409 24.34 -7.43 -14.59
C ARG A 409 23.07 -6.65 -14.22
N ASN A 410 23.06 -6.01 -13.05
CA ASN A 410 21.90 -5.35 -12.46
C ASN A 410 22.28 -3.93 -12.05
N ALA A 411 21.45 -2.93 -12.40
CA ALA A 411 21.81 -1.54 -12.15
C ALA A 411 21.63 -1.08 -10.70
N LEU A 412 20.65 -1.63 -9.98
CA LEU A 412 20.51 -1.51 -8.53
C LEU A 412 20.11 -2.87 -7.98
N LEU A 413 20.54 -3.14 -6.75
CA LEU A 413 20.53 -4.48 -6.18
C LEU A 413 19.84 -4.56 -4.82
N THR A 414 19.83 -3.49 -4.03
CA THR A 414 19.48 -3.56 -2.61
C THR A 414 18.30 -2.66 -2.25
N SER A 415 17.33 -3.23 -1.54
CA SER A 415 16.12 -2.54 -1.07
C SER A 415 15.49 -3.32 0.06
N VAL A 416 15.05 -2.63 1.13
CA VAL A 416 14.39 -3.29 2.25
C VAL A 416 12.89 -3.06 2.17
N ALA A 417 12.17 -4.12 1.86
CA ALA A 417 10.72 -4.13 1.81
C ALA A 417 10.07 -4.26 3.20
N PRO A 418 8.77 -3.97 3.35
CA PRO A 418 8.06 -4.22 4.60
C PRO A 418 8.01 -5.71 4.98
N THR A 419 8.11 -6.63 4.02
CA THR A 419 8.02 -8.10 4.19
C THR A 419 6.77 -8.64 4.91
N GLY A 420 5.77 -7.81 5.22
CA GLY A 420 4.71 -8.15 6.18
C GLY A 420 3.88 -9.42 5.90
N THR A 421 3.84 -9.96 4.67
CA THR A 421 3.25 -11.30 4.44
C THR A 421 4.31 -12.41 4.41
N ILE A 422 5.49 -12.16 3.86
CA ILE A 422 6.52 -13.21 3.68
C ILE A 422 7.22 -13.54 5.01
N SER A 423 7.33 -12.57 5.92
CA SER A 423 7.90 -12.81 7.26
C SER A 423 6.95 -13.65 8.13
N LEU A 424 5.63 -13.39 8.04
CA LEU A 424 4.60 -14.27 8.62
C LEU A 424 4.63 -15.68 8.04
N TYR A 425 4.79 -15.78 6.72
CA TYR A 425 4.93 -17.07 6.02
C TYR A 425 6.15 -17.85 6.50
N ALA A 426 7.21 -17.16 6.92
CA ALA A 426 8.44 -17.73 7.49
C ALA A 426 8.38 -17.94 9.01
N GLY A 427 7.19 -18.15 9.59
CA GLY A 427 7.03 -18.46 11.01
C GLY A 427 6.98 -17.24 11.93
N ASN A 428 6.45 -16.12 11.44
CA ASN A 428 6.36 -14.86 12.18
C ASN A 428 7.72 -14.32 12.64
N VAL A 429 8.70 -14.39 11.74
CA VAL A 429 9.97 -13.66 11.90
C VAL A 429 9.73 -12.16 11.75
N SER A 430 10.51 -11.34 12.47
CA SER A 430 10.47 -9.88 12.39
C SER A 430 10.58 -9.40 10.94
N SER A 431 9.81 -8.36 10.64
CA SER A 431 9.54 -7.92 9.28
C SER A 431 10.61 -6.96 8.79
N GLY A 432 11.35 -7.28 7.71
CA GLY A 432 12.29 -6.33 7.13
C GLY A 432 13.42 -5.99 8.09
N ILE A 433 13.60 -4.69 8.33
CA ILE A 433 14.44 -4.16 9.42
C ILE A 433 13.61 -3.67 10.61
N GLU A 434 12.30 -3.92 10.66
CA GLU A 434 11.45 -3.54 11.79
C GLU A 434 11.88 -4.30 13.05
N PRO A 435 11.70 -3.71 14.25
CA PRO A 435 11.86 -4.45 15.49
C PRO A 435 10.82 -5.58 15.60
N ILE A 436 11.02 -6.47 16.57
CA ILE A 436 9.97 -7.42 16.97
C ILE A 436 8.70 -6.61 17.28
N PHE A 437 7.59 -6.94 16.62
CA PHE A 437 6.36 -6.17 16.80
C PHE A 437 5.81 -6.35 18.22
N ALA A 438 5.69 -7.60 18.67
CA ALA A 438 5.31 -8.00 20.02
C ALA A 438 5.76 -9.45 20.24
N ASN A 439 6.10 -9.82 21.47
CA ASN A 439 6.61 -11.17 21.78
C ASN A 439 5.59 -12.28 21.48
N SER A 440 4.32 -12.00 21.72
CA SER A 440 3.19 -12.86 21.36
C SER A 440 1.92 -12.02 21.25
N TYR A 441 1.01 -12.41 20.35
CA TYR A 441 -0.29 -11.77 20.19
C TYR A 441 -1.32 -12.69 19.57
N THR A 442 -2.61 -12.43 19.84
CA THR A 442 -3.70 -13.14 19.17
C THR A 442 -4.05 -12.48 17.85
N ARG A 443 -4.19 -13.27 16.79
CA ARG A 443 -4.67 -12.83 15.48
C ARG A 443 -6.02 -13.46 15.14
N LYS A 444 -6.95 -12.64 14.68
CA LYS A 444 -8.22 -13.10 14.10
C LYS A 444 -8.00 -13.49 12.64
N VAL A 445 -8.37 -14.71 12.28
CA VAL A 445 -8.30 -15.25 10.92
C VAL A 445 -9.73 -15.47 10.43
N LEU A 446 -10.11 -14.74 9.37
CA LEU A 446 -11.39 -14.95 8.69
C LEU A 446 -11.34 -16.25 7.90
N GLN A 447 -12.27 -17.14 8.23
CA GLN A 447 -12.48 -18.39 7.52
C GLN A 447 -13.37 -18.17 6.29
N LYS A 448 -13.35 -19.14 5.36
CA LYS A 448 -14.14 -19.05 4.11
C LYS A 448 -15.65 -18.99 4.34
N ASP A 449 -16.12 -19.48 5.48
CA ASP A 449 -17.53 -19.45 5.89
C ASP A 449 -17.92 -18.15 6.60
N GLY A 450 -17.00 -17.18 6.68
CA GLY A 450 -17.21 -15.90 7.37
C GLY A 450 -17.01 -15.96 8.89
N SER A 451 -16.74 -17.14 9.47
CA SER A 451 -16.38 -17.27 10.88
C SER A 451 -14.96 -16.73 11.14
N ARG A 452 -14.67 -16.36 12.38
CA ARG A 452 -13.34 -15.88 12.79
C ARG A 452 -12.73 -16.88 13.78
N THR A 453 -11.52 -17.35 13.49
CA THR A 453 -10.72 -18.10 14.46
C THR A 453 -9.67 -17.20 15.07
N GLU A 454 -9.36 -17.40 16.33
CA GLU A 454 -8.28 -16.69 17.02
C GLU A 454 -7.09 -17.64 17.16
N GLU A 455 -5.94 -17.20 16.66
CA GLU A 455 -4.69 -17.95 16.75
C GLU A 455 -3.65 -17.10 17.50
N GLU A 456 -3.01 -17.69 18.50
CA GLU A 456 -1.84 -17.08 19.12
C GLU A 456 -0.66 -17.17 18.13
N VAL A 457 -0.03 -16.02 17.91
CA VAL A 457 1.16 -15.88 17.08
C VAL A 457 2.28 -15.42 18.01
N VAL A 458 3.37 -16.18 18.02
CA VAL A 458 4.58 -15.86 18.80
C VAL A 458 5.66 -15.43 17.82
N ASP A 459 6.48 -14.47 18.20
CA ASP A 459 7.66 -14.09 17.44
C ASP A 459 8.66 -15.25 17.31
N TYR A 460 9.38 -15.33 16.19
CA TYR A 460 10.23 -16.46 15.86
C TYR A 460 11.39 -16.64 16.87
N ALA A 461 12.15 -15.59 17.16
CA ALA A 461 13.23 -15.65 18.15
C ALA A 461 12.70 -15.90 19.56
N VAL A 462 11.54 -15.35 19.91
CA VAL A 462 10.89 -15.61 21.20
C VAL A 462 10.50 -17.08 21.34
N GLN A 463 9.90 -17.68 20.31
CA GLN A 463 9.56 -19.10 20.31
C GLN A 463 10.82 -19.95 20.44
N MET A 464 11.88 -19.65 19.68
CA MET A 464 13.14 -20.37 19.76
C MET A 464 13.81 -20.26 21.14
N TRP A 465 13.75 -19.08 21.78
CA TRP A 465 14.23 -18.91 23.15
C TRP A 465 13.50 -19.85 24.10
N ARG A 466 12.17 -19.94 24.00
CA ARG A 466 11.36 -20.85 24.82
C ARG A 466 11.71 -22.31 24.56
N ASP A 467 11.97 -22.68 23.31
CA ASP A 467 12.34 -24.06 22.95
C ASP A 467 13.72 -24.45 23.51
N VAL A 468 14.68 -23.51 23.56
CA VAL A 468 16.06 -23.77 24.01
C VAL A 468 16.24 -23.57 25.52
N LYS A 469 15.58 -22.58 26.12
CA LYS A 469 15.77 -22.14 27.51
C LYS A 469 14.57 -22.44 28.42
N GLY A 470 13.47 -22.97 27.89
CA GLY A 470 12.24 -23.23 28.64
C GLY A 470 11.58 -21.96 29.15
N ASP A 471 11.15 -21.97 30.41
CA ASP A 471 10.47 -20.85 31.07
C ASP A 471 11.42 -19.75 31.57
N ALA A 472 12.68 -19.73 31.13
CA ALA A 472 13.62 -18.69 31.47
C ALA A 472 13.09 -17.31 31.01
N PRO A 473 13.21 -16.25 31.83
CA PRO A 473 12.74 -14.92 31.46
C PRO A 473 13.46 -14.44 30.19
N LEU A 474 12.74 -13.72 29.34
CA LEU A 474 13.33 -13.09 28.16
C LEU A 474 14.36 -12.04 28.62
N PRO A 475 15.60 -12.09 28.10
CA PRO A 475 16.62 -11.08 28.41
C PRO A 475 16.23 -9.67 27.96
N GLU A 476 16.86 -8.66 28.54
CA GLU A 476 16.57 -7.24 28.26
C GLU A 476 16.76 -6.82 26.79
N TYR A 477 17.52 -7.59 26.00
CA TYR A 477 17.70 -7.34 24.57
C TYR A 477 16.48 -7.74 23.73
N PHE A 478 15.51 -8.50 24.27
CA PHE A 478 14.20 -8.74 23.64
C PHE A 478 13.29 -7.53 23.84
N VAL A 479 13.53 -6.50 23.05
CA VAL A 479 12.68 -5.31 22.96
C VAL A 479 11.68 -5.44 21.82
N ASN A 480 10.54 -4.78 21.99
CA ASN A 480 9.49 -4.72 20.97
C ASN A 480 9.19 -3.27 20.56
N ALA A 481 8.43 -3.12 19.47
CA ALA A 481 8.07 -1.82 18.90
C ALA A 481 7.42 -0.86 19.91
N GLN A 482 6.73 -1.36 20.95
CA GLN A 482 6.06 -0.52 21.95
C GLN A 482 7.01 0.06 23.00
N THR A 483 8.21 -0.53 23.14
CA THR A 483 9.20 -0.13 24.16
C THR A 483 10.36 0.71 23.61
N LEU A 484 10.40 0.90 22.29
CA LEU A 484 11.48 1.62 21.62
C LEU A 484 11.18 3.12 21.53
N SER A 485 12.24 3.92 21.65
CA SER A 485 12.14 5.36 21.37
C SER A 485 12.13 5.61 19.86
N PRO A 486 11.51 6.71 19.37
CA PRO A 486 11.59 7.09 17.96
C PRO A 486 13.04 7.19 17.43
N ALA A 487 13.96 7.71 18.25
CA ALA A 487 15.38 7.83 17.91
C ALA A 487 16.07 6.47 17.72
N ASP A 488 15.69 5.45 18.50
CA ASP A 488 16.19 4.08 18.32
C ASP A 488 15.79 3.53 16.94
N HIS A 489 14.57 3.80 16.46
CA HIS A 489 14.14 3.39 15.12
C HIS A 489 14.89 4.14 14.01
N VAL A 490 15.07 5.46 14.13
CA VAL A 490 15.79 6.28 13.14
C VAL A 490 17.25 5.82 13.03
N ARG A 491 17.90 5.52 14.17
CA ARG A 491 19.28 5.02 14.22
C ARG A 491 19.44 3.73 13.40
N MET A 492 18.52 2.79 13.56
CA MET A 492 18.55 1.52 12.82
C MET A 492 18.28 1.71 11.32
N GLN A 493 17.33 2.60 10.97
CA GLN A 493 17.08 2.94 9.58
C GLN A 493 18.31 3.57 8.92
N ALA A 494 18.97 4.52 9.58
CA ALA A 494 20.16 5.18 9.07
C ALA A 494 21.31 4.18 8.85
N ALA A 495 21.59 3.32 9.84
CA ALA A 495 22.62 2.30 9.74
C ALA A 495 22.41 1.34 8.57
N ALA A 496 21.16 0.92 8.31
CA ALA A 496 20.84 0.09 7.17
C ALA A 496 20.86 0.88 5.84
N GLN A 497 20.34 2.11 5.83
CA GLN A 497 20.20 2.93 4.61
C GLN A 497 21.54 3.20 3.93
N ASP A 498 22.61 3.30 4.71
CA ASP A 498 23.97 3.55 4.24
C ASP A 498 24.48 2.53 3.22
N TRP A 499 23.94 1.31 3.27
CA TRP A 499 24.29 0.15 2.43
C TRP A 499 23.14 -0.32 1.53
N VAL A 500 22.10 0.51 1.37
CA VAL A 500 20.94 0.25 0.50
C VAL A 500 20.90 1.26 -0.64
N ASP A 501 21.13 0.80 -1.87
CA ASP A 501 21.19 1.64 -3.07
C ASP A 501 19.82 2.22 -3.47
N SER A 502 18.72 1.49 -3.24
CA SER A 502 17.36 1.94 -3.49
C SER A 502 16.82 2.72 -2.28
N SER A 503 15.88 2.17 -1.50
CA SER A 503 15.39 2.77 -0.26
C SER A 503 14.89 1.67 0.71
N ILE A 504 14.39 2.10 1.86
CA ILE A 504 13.93 1.23 2.95
C ILE A 504 12.48 1.62 3.29
N SER A 505 11.62 0.61 3.39
CA SER A 505 10.34 0.77 4.08
C SER A 505 10.56 0.60 5.57
N LYS A 506 10.36 1.66 6.34
CA LYS A 506 10.49 1.66 7.80
C LYS A 506 9.40 2.53 8.41
N THR A 507 8.73 1.99 9.42
CA THR A 507 7.80 2.74 10.27
C THR A 507 8.51 3.20 11.53
N ILE A 508 8.57 4.50 11.80
CA ILE A 508 9.03 5.01 13.09
C ILE A 508 7.83 5.03 14.04
N ASN A 509 7.75 4.07 14.96
CA ASN A 509 6.67 4.02 15.93
C ASN A 509 6.87 5.13 16.97
N CYS A 510 5.85 5.95 17.15
CA CYS A 510 5.84 7.07 18.09
C CYS A 510 4.85 6.79 19.23
N PRO A 511 5.21 7.10 20.49
CA PRO A 511 4.26 7.09 21.61
C PRO A 511 3.05 7.96 21.31
N GLU A 512 1.88 7.55 21.81
CA GLU A 512 0.64 8.34 21.68
C GLU A 512 0.78 9.72 22.33
N ASP A 513 1.51 9.82 23.43
CA ASP A 513 1.73 11.05 24.21
C ASP A 513 2.98 11.84 23.81
N ILE A 514 3.62 11.50 22.68
CA ILE A 514 4.79 12.25 22.18
C ILE A 514 4.42 13.73 21.96
N ASP A 515 5.28 14.62 22.46
CA ASP A 515 5.16 16.05 22.22
C ASP A 515 5.38 16.38 20.74
N PHE A 516 4.67 17.39 20.24
CA PHE A 516 4.72 17.76 18.82
C PHE A 516 6.12 18.18 18.35
N GLU A 517 6.90 18.89 19.17
CA GLU A 517 8.26 19.29 18.79
C GLU A 517 9.20 18.07 18.79
N ALA A 518 9.05 17.16 19.75
CA ALA A 518 9.79 15.89 19.75
C ALA A 518 9.43 15.02 18.52
N PHE A 519 8.17 15.02 18.09
CA PHE A 519 7.73 14.35 16.87
C PHE A 519 8.36 14.96 15.62
N LYS A 520 8.38 16.30 15.51
CA LYS A 520 9.05 17.00 14.39
C LYS A 520 10.54 16.68 14.32
N ASP A 521 11.18 16.57 15.48
CA ASP A 521 12.61 16.25 15.58
C ASP A 521 12.93 14.87 14.99
N VAL A 522 12.00 13.90 15.00
CA VAL A 522 12.19 12.59 14.34
C VAL A 522 12.52 12.75 12.85
N TYR A 523 11.79 13.64 12.16
CA TYR A 523 12.01 13.90 10.74
C TYR A 523 13.31 14.66 10.47
N MET A 524 13.67 15.59 11.36
CA MET A 524 14.96 16.30 11.29
C MET A 524 16.12 15.33 11.50
N GLN A 525 16.04 14.45 12.50
CA GLN A 525 17.01 13.39 12.74
C GLN A 525 17.14 12.49 11.50
N ALA A 526 16.04 12.01 10.93
CA ALA A 526 16.06 11.18 9.73
C ALA A 526 16.74 11.89 8.54
N TRP A 527 16.48 13.19 8.35
CA TRP A 527 17.18 13.96 7.32
C TRP A 527 18.68 14.09 7.61
N ASP A 528 19.06 14.35 8.87
CA ASP A 528 20.44 14.56 9.29
C ASP A 528 21.29 13.29 9.27
N THR A 529 20.69 12.16 9.55
CA THR A 529 21.36 10.85 9.52
C THR A 529 21.33 10.22 8.13
N GLY A 530 20.93 10.96 7.08
CA GLY A 530 21.04 10.50 5.70
C GLY A 530 19.95 9.51 5.24
N CYS A 531 18.83 9.38 5.95
CA CYS A 531 17.71 8.56 5.49
C CYS A 531 17.15 9.11 4.16
N LYS A 532 16.60 8.24 3.30
CA LYS A 532 16.00 8.65 2.01
C LYS A 532 14.52 9.05 2.11
N GLY A 533 13.87 8.68 3.22
CA GLY A 533 12.52 9.10 3.56
C GLY A 533 12.22 8.76 5.02
N CYS A 534 11.09 9.25 5.51
CA CYS A 534 10.64 9.02 6.87
C CYS A 534 9.12 8.89 6.91
N THR A 535 8.66 7.83 7.60
CA THR A 535 7.25 7.57 7.85
C THR A 535 7.10 7.26 9.34
N THR A 536 6.36 8.10 10.05
CA THR A 536 6.01 7.86 11.45
C THR A 536 4.64 7.22 11.56
N TYR A 537 4.45 6.44 12.62
CA TYR A 537 3.14 5.98 13.03
C TYR A 537 2.92 6.30 14.50
N ARG A 538 1.91 7.13 14.77
CA ARG A 538 1.48 7.51 16.12
C ARG A 538 0.03 7.05 16.29
N PRO A 539 -0.28 6.17 17.25
CA PRO A 539 -1.67 5.83 17.57
C PRO A 539 -2.46 7.07 17.98
N ASN A 540 -3.67 7.25 17.45
CA ASN A 540 -4.61 8.29 17.87
C ASN A 540 -6.07 7.91 17.52
N ASP A 541 -7.04 8.71 17.94
CA ASP A 541 -8.47 8.46 17.74
C ASP A 541 -8.90 8.37 16.25
N VAL A 542 -8.14 8.98 15.33
CA VAL A 542 -8.47 9.03 13.89
C VAL A 542 -7.85 7.88 13.11
N THR A 543 -6.57 7.62 13.37
CA THR A 543 -5.77 6.57 12.71
C THR A 543 -6.02 5.19 13.34
N GLY A 544 -6.53 5.16 14.57
CA GLY A 544 -6.65 3.96 15.39
C GLY A 544 -5.30 3.32 15.64
N SER A 545 -5.32 2.08 16.15
CA SER A 545 -4.13 1.24 16.23
C SER A 545 -4.10 0.23 15.07
N VAL A 546 -3.17 0.29 14.11
CA VAL A 546 -3.09 -0.66 12.98
C VAL A 546 -2.91 -2.10 13.47
N LEU A 547 -2.14 -2.24 14.56
CA LEU A 547 -1.99 -3.44 15.36
C LEU A 547 -2.04 -2.99 16.83
N SER A 548 -3.20 -3.09 17.49
CA SER A 548 -3.31 -2.76 18.92
C SER A 548 -3.13 -4.01 19.73
N VAL A 549 -2.08 -4.05 20.53
CA VAL A 549 -1.99 -4.93 21.70
C VAL A 549 -2.99 -4.39 22.71
N GLU A 550 -4.15 -5.04 22.93
CA GLU A 550 -5.09 -4.59 23.96
C GLU A 550 -4.35 -4.41 25.29
N ALA A 551 -4.35 -3.19 25.84
CA ALA A 551 -3.94 -2.99 27.22
C ALA A 551 -4.84 -3.88 28.11
N PRO A 552 -4.30 -4.57 29.14
CA PRO A 552 -5.11 -5.43 29.98
C PRO A 552 -6.20 -4.59 30.66
N ALA A 553 -7.41 -4.61 30.10
CA ALA A 553 -8.56 -3.90 30.63
C ALA A 553 -8.84 -4.44 32.02
N ASN A 554 -8.50 -3.68 33.09
CA ASN A 554 -8.72 -4.01 34.51
C ASN A 554 -8.93 -5.51 34.74
N ALA A 555 -7.94 -6.31 34.34
CA ALA A 555 -8.18 -7.73 34.18
C ALA A 555 -8.43 -8.32 35.58
N THR A 556 -9.63 -8.86 35.79
CA THR A 556 -9.84 -9.84 36.87
C THR A 556 -8.78 -10.90 36.69
N ALA A 557 -7.95 -11.12 37.71
CA ALA A 557 -6.86 -12.07 37.62
C ALA A 557 -7.45 -13.42 37.18
N ALA A 558 -6.88 -14.06 36.15
CA ALA A 558 -7.24 -15.43 35.80
C ALA A 558 -6.67 -16.32 36.90
N THR A 559 -7.47 -16.53 37.95
CA THR A 559 -6.99 -17.24 39.11
C THR A 559 -7.07 -18.75 38.89
N GLY A 560 -5.96 -19.47 39.06
CA GLY A 560 -5.98 -20.93 39.06
C GLY A 560 -6.96 -21.50 40.10
N LYS A 561 -7.43 -22.75 39.89
CA LYS A 561 -8.46 -23.43 40.72
C LYS A 561 -8.22 -23.41 42.25
N ASP A 562 -7.00 -23.12 42.71
CA ASP A 562 -6.58 -23.15 44.12
C ASP A 562 -5.83 -21.89 44.61
N PHE A 563 -5.94 -20.75 43.91
CA PHE A 563 -5.18 -19.55 44.31
C PHE A 563 -5.54 -19.02 45.72
N ARG A 564 -6.80 -19.19 46.16
CA ARG A 564 -7.27 -18.75 47.48
C ARG A 564 -6.60 -19.54 48.60
N GLY A 565 -6.42 -20.85 48.41
CA GLY A 565 -5.71 -21.72 49.34
C GLY A 565 -4.23 -21.35 49.45
N LYS A 566 -3.57 -21.06 48.31
CA LYS A 566 -2.19 -20.58 48.28
C LYS A 566 -2.02 -19.23 48.97
N LEU A 567 -2.93 -18.29 48.72
CA LEU A 567 -2.90 -16.97 49.36
C LEU A 567 -3.10 -17.07 50.88
N GLU A 568 -4.02 -17.92 51.34
CA GLU A 568 -4.23 -18.17 52.77
C GLU A 568 -3.01 -18.84 53.43
N ALA A 569 -2.37 -19.79 52.73
CA ALA A 569 -1.14 -20.43 53.20
C ALA A 569 0.03 -19.45 53.31
N LEU A 570 0.23 -18.57 52.32
CA LEU A 570 1.27 -17.54 52.32
C LEU A 570 1.07 -16.54 53.47
N ILE A 571 -0.15 -16.07 53.70
CA ILE A 571 -0.47 -15.18 54.82
C ILE A 571 -0.11 -15.84 56.16
N THR A 572 -0.45 -17.12 56.30
CA THR A 572 -0.16 -17.92 57.50
C THR A 572 1.34 -18.16 57.68
N GLN A 573 2.06 -18.49 56.61
CA GLN A 573 3.51 -18.72 56.63
C GLN A 573 4.28 -17.45 57.04
N ARG A 574 3.77 -16.27 56.68
CA ARG A 574 4.34 -14.98 57.09
C ARG A 574 3.91 -14.53 58.48
N GLY A 575 3.13 -15.34 59.22
CA GLY A 575 2.68 -15.05 60.59
C GLY A 575 1.76 -13.85 60.68
N LYS A 576 1.12 -13.44 59.58
CA LYS A 576 0.21 -12.28 59.53
C LYS A 576 -1.25 -12.73 59.52
N THR A 577 -2.16 -11.82 59.87
CA THR A 577 -3.61 -12.05 59.70
C THR A 577 -4.09 -11.41 58.39
N MET A 578 -5.16 -11.95 57.78
CA MET A 578 -5.78 -11.36 56.57
C MET A 578 -6.11 -9.87 56.73
N ARG A 579 -6.56 -9.46 57.92
CA ARG A 579 -6.85 -8.07 58.25
C ARG A 579 -5.59 -7.21 58.19
N GLN A 580 -4.50 -7.70 58.77
CA GLN A 580 -3.24 -6.97 58.83
C GLN A 580 -2.62 -6.80 57.44
N VAL A 581 -2.59 -7.86 56.64
CA VAL A 581 -2.10 -7.79 55.25
C VAL A 581 -2.96 -6.85 54.39
N SER A 582 -4.29 -6.85 54.58
CA SER A 582 -5.17 -5.92 53.86
C SER A 582 -4.86 -4.46 54.19
N LEU A 583 -4.66 -4.15 55.47
CA LEU A 583 -4.37 -2.77 55.91
C LEU A 583 -2.97 -2.32 55.52
N ASP A 584 -1.97 -3.20 55.67
CA ASP A 584 -0.58 -2.95 55.26
C ASP A 584 -0.49 -2.69 53.74
N ALA A 585 -1.38 -3.29 52.94
CA ALA A 585 -1.47 -3.10 51.48
C ALA A 585 -2.28 -1.85 51.06
N GLY A 586 -2.75 -1.04 52.02
CA GLY A 586 -3.60 0.13 51.75
C GLY A 586 -5.03 -0.22 51.31
N LEU A 587 -5.52 -1.41 51.64
CA LEU A 587 -6.85 -1.92 51.25
C LEU A 587 -7.80 -1.97 52.45
N SER A 588 -9.11 -2.08 52.17
CA SER A 588 -10.13 -2.16 53.23
C SER A 588 -9.88 -3.37 54.15
N HIS A 589 -10.13 -3.24 55.46
CA HIS A 589 -9.84 -4.27 56.47
C HIS A 589 -10.46 -5.66 56.18
N GLY A 590 -11.51 -5.72 55.36
CA GLY A 590 -12.20 -6.95 54.96
C GLY A 590 -11.84 -7.45 53.56
N TYR A 591 -10.86 -6.86 52.88
CA TYR A 591 -10.55 -7.16 51.48
C TYR A 591 -10.15 -8.62 51.28
N LEU A 592 -9.12 -9.10 51.99
CA LEU A 592 -8.67 -10.49 51.89
C LEU A 592 -9.67 -11.49 52.48
N HIS A 593 -10.46 -11.11 53.49
CA HIS A 593 -11.57 -11.92 53.98
C HIS A 593 -12.62 -12.15 52.88
N GLY A 594 -12.96 -11.09 52.16
CA GLY A 594 -13.87 -11.15 51.02
C GLY A 594 -13.38 -12.09 49.91
N ILE A 595 -12.06 -12.11 49.64
CA ILE A 595 -11.49 -12.97 48.60
C ILE A 595 -11.42 -14.43 49.05
N ILE A 596 -10.88 -14.69 50.25
CA ILE A 596 -10.55 -16.04 50.73
C ILE A 596 -11.78 -16.76 51.28
N LYS A 597 -12.65 -16.06 52.02
CA LYS A 597 -13.81 -16.66 52.71
C LYS A 597 -15.12 -16.46 51.97
N GLU A 598 -15.30 -15.34 51.27
CA GLU A 598 -16.55 -15.01 50.57
C GLU A 598 -16.45 -15.20 49.04
N GLY A 599 -15.30 -15.63 48.52
CA GLY A 599 -15.13 -15.94 47.11
C GLY A 599 -15.15 -14.75 46.17
N LYS A 600 -14.94 -13.52 46.65
CA LYS A 600 -14.83 -12.34 45.79
C LYS A 600 -13.61 -12.45 44.87
N GLU A 601 -13.75 -11.96 43.64
CA GLU A 601 -12.66 -11.96 42.68
C GLU A 601 -11.78 -10.72 42.85
N PRO A 602 -10.45 -10.88 42.99
CA PRO A 602 -9.53 -9.76 43.08
C PRO A 602 -9.18 -9.17 41.71
N THR A 603 -8.77 -7.91 41.69
CA THR A 603 -8.10 -7.30 40.54
C THR A 603 -6.60 -7.49 40.64
N LEU A 604 -5.89 -7.54 39.50
CA LEU A 604 -4.44 -7.77 39.46
C LEU A 604 -3.66 -6.68 40.23
N ASP A 605 -4.00 -5.40 40.06
CA ASP A 605 -3.38 -4.26 40.77
C ASP A 605 -3.43 -4.42 42.31
N ARG A 606 -4.56 -4.88 42.84
CA ARG A 606 -4.72 -5.06 44.29
C ARG A 606 -3.99 -6.30 44.79
N LEU A 607 -3.83 -7.32 43.96
CA LEU A 607 -2.99 -8.48 44.28
C LEU A 607 -1.50 -8.12 44.29
N HIS A 608 -1.04 -7.20 43.43
CA HIS A 608 0.34 -6.69 43.47
C HIS A 608 0.65 -6.04 44.83
N LYS A 609 -0.25 -5.21 45.34
CA LYS A 609 -0.10 -4.59 46.67
C LYS A 609 -0.08 -5.63 47.80
N VAL A 610 -0.88 -6.69 47.69
CA VAL A 610 -0.87 -7.81 48.65
C VAL A 610 0.42 -8.62 48.56
N ALA A 611 0.93 -8.87 47.35
CA ALA A 611 2.15 -9.62 47.11
C ALA A 611 3.38 -8.89 47.68
N GLU A 612 3.45 -7.57 47.50
CA GLU A 612 4.49 -6.70 48.06
C GLU A 612 4.55 -6.81 49.59
N VAL A 613 3.39 -6.74 50.27
CA VAL A 613 3.29 -6.87 51.73
C VAL A 613 3.68 -8.26 52.25
N LEU A 614 3.54 -9.29 51.40
CA LEU A 614 3.89 -10.67 51.69
C LEU A 614 5.31 -11.04 51.25
N GLY A 615 6.00 -10.13 50.52
CA GLY A 615 7.34 -10.32 49.98
C GLY A 615 7.41 -11.47 48.98
N VAL A 616 6.46 -11.54 48.05
CA VAL A 616 6.38 -12.55 46.98
C VAL A 616 5.98 -11.88 45.67
N GLU A 617 6.22 -12.55 44.54
CA GLU A 617 5.70 -12.13 43.25
C GLU A 617 4.21 -12.49 43.11
N VAL A 618 3.45 -11.68 42.37
CA VAL A 618 2.01 -11.96 42.12
C VAL A 618 1.81 -13.30 41.42
N SER A 619 2.75 -13.70 40.57
CA SER A 619 2.74 -15.00 39.89
C SER A 619 2.75 -16.19 40.88
N GLU A 620 3.33 -16.02 42.07
CA GLU A 620 3.31 -17.03 43.14
C GLU A 620 1.91 -17.18 43.77
N ILE A 621 1.09 -16.13 43.71
CA ILE A 621 -0.27 -16.11 44.22
C ILE A 621 -1.25 -16.70 43.20
N VAL A 622 -1.25 -16.19 41.95
CA VAL A 622 -2.29 -16.52 40.95
C VAL A 622 -1.89 -17.51 39.87
N GLY A 623 -0.61 -17.86 39.77
CA GLY A 623 -0.05 -18.68 38.68
C GLY A 623 0.20 -17.86 37.41
N SER A 624 1.17 -18.27 36.60
CA SER A 624 1.53 -17.61 35.34
C SER A 624 0.43 -17.77 34.30
N SER A 625 -0.47 -16.80 34.27
CA SER A 625 -1.46 -16.63 33.20
C SER A 625 -1.49 -15.16 32.82
N GLN A 626 -0.42 -14.67 32.20
CA GLN A 626 -0.56 -13.51 31.33
C GLN A 626 -1.31 -14.01 30.10
N LYS A 627 -2.60 -13.65 29.99
CA LYS A 627 -3.26 -13.76 28.68
C LYS A 627 -2.42 -12.94 27.71
N ALA A 628 -1.97 -13.57 26.63
CA ALA A 628 -1.32 -12.86 25.55
C ALA A 628 -2.25 -11.71 25.12
N PRO A 629 -1.72 -10.49 24.95
CA PRO A 629 -2.54 -9.39 24.51
C PRO A 629 -3.13 -9.69 23.13
N THR A 630 -4.40 -9.40 22.95
CA THR A 630 -5.07 -9.59 21.67
C THR A 630 -4.61 -8.48 20.74
N ILE A 631 -4.08 -8.85 19.56
CA ILE A 631 -3.92 -7.87 18.50
C ILE A 631 -5.21 -7.79 17.69
N VAL A 632 -5.89 -6.65 17.80
CA VAL A 632 -6.87 -6.28 16.80
C VAL A 632 -6.10 -5.62 15.66
N ALA A 633 -5.93 -6.35 14.56
CA ALA A 633 -5.56 -5.73 13.31
C ALA A 633 -6.75 -4.87 12.87
N ASN A 634 -6.67 -3.54 13.04
CA ASN A 634 -7.71 -2.65 12.52
C ASN A 634 -7.71 -2.57 10.98
N SER A 635 -6.88 -3.38 10.31
CA SER A 635 -7.07 -3.70 8.89
C SER A 635 -8.38 -4.43 8.58
N ASP A 636 -9.08 -4.93 9.61
CA ASP A 636 -10.42 -5.54 9.52
C ASP A 636 -11.56 -4.55 9.81
N ALA A 637 -11.27 -3.24 9.88
CA ALA A 637 -12.32 -2.28 9.60
C ALA A 637 -12.69 -2.43 8.11
N GLU A 638 -13.59 -3.37 7.82
CA GLU A 638 -14.69 -2.99 6.95
C GLU A 638 -15.14 -1.62 7.45
N PRO A 639 -15.19 -0.57 6.59
CA PRO A 639 -15.84 0.66 6.99
C PRO A 639 -17.18 0.22 7.57
N GLN A 640 -17.44 0.59 8.83
CA GLN A 640 -18.73 0.34 9.47
C GLN A 640 -19.78 0.60 8.41
N THR A 641 -20.50 -0.46 8.05
CA THR A 641 -21.57 -0.40 7.08
C THR A 641 -22.44 0.79 7.46
N PRO A 642 -22.64 1.79 6.58
CA PRO A 642 -23.77 2.67 6.76
C PRO A 642 -24.97 1.74 6.81
N HIS A 643 -25.74 1.80 7.90
CA HIS A 643 -26.94 1.00 8.12
C HIS A 643 -27.71 0.73 6.81
N GLY A 644 -27.91 -0.56 6.49
CA GLY A 644 -28.73 -1.01 5.36
C GLY A 644 -28.20 -2.32 4.77
N ASP A 645 -29.00 -3.38 4.88
CA ASP A 645 -28.71 -4.73 4.39
C ASP A 645 -28.36 -4.74 2.89
N VAL A 646 -27.07 -4.84 2.53
CA VAL A 646 -26.64 -5.16 1.15
C VAL A 646 -25.48 -6.15 1.20
N ILE A 647 -25.76 -7.41 0.87
CA ILE A 647 -24.76 -8.48 0.69
C ILE A 647 -24.11 -8.28 -0.69
N TYR A 648 -22.81 -7.97 -0.73
CA TYR A 648 -22.03 -7.93 -1.97
C TYR A 648 -21.54 -9.34 -2.33
N MET A 649 -22.01 -9.88 -3.46
CA MET A 649 -21.48 -11.12 -4.03
C MET A 649 -20.19 -10.80 -4.81
N ALA A 650 -19.08 -11.45 -4.45
CA ALA A 650 -17.76 -11.20 -5.05
C ALA A 650 -17.61 -11.77 -6.48
N ASP A 651 -18.46 -12.73 -6.87
CA ASP A 651 -18.44 -13.34 -8.19
C ASP A 651 -19.54 -12.76 -9.11
N PRO A 652 -19.24 -12.51 -10.41
CA PRO A 652 -20.26 -12.11 -11.38
C PRO A 652 -21.36 -13.16 -11.47
N LEU A 653 -22.62 -12.73 -11.55
CA LEU A 653 -23.75 -13.61 -11.76
C LEU A 653 -23.62 -14.36 -13.09
N ASP A 654 -23.82 -15.68 -13.05
CA ASP A 654 -23.84 -16.51 -14.25
C ASP A 654 -24.96 -16.06 -15.20
N ARG A 655 -24.64 -16.00 -16.49
CA ARG A 655 -25.60 -15.61 -17.52
C ARG A 655 -26.56 -16.79 -17.80
N PRO A 656 -27.88 -16.62 -17.58
CA PRO A 656 -28.86 -17.67 -17.92
C PRO A 656 -29.02 -17.81 -19.43
N GLN A 657 -29.62 -18.93 -19.86
CA GLN A 657 -29.89 -19.19 -21.29
C GLN A 657 -30.84 -18.18 -21.92
N GLU A 658 -31.79 -17.66 -21.14
CA GLU A 658 -32.78 -16.67 -21.58
C GLU A 658 -32.89 -15.54 -20.55
N LEU A 659 -33.12 -14.32 -21.04
CA LEU A 659 -33.34 -13.12 -20.24
C LEU A 659 -34.59 -12.39 -20.74
N GLU A 660 -35.39 -11.88 -19.83
CA GLU A 660 -36.53 -11.00 -20.16
C GLU A 660 -36.09 -9.55 -20.05
N GLY A 661 -36.67 -8.65 -20.85
CA GLY A 661 -36.25 -7.24 -20.82
C GLY A 661 -37.22 -6.29 -21.51
N ALA A 662 -36.87 -5.00 -21.50
CA ALA A 662 -37.63 -3.94 -22.15
C ALA A 662 -36.72 -3.06 -22.99
N THR A 663 -37.21 -2.64 -24.16
CA THR A 663 -36.52 -1.67 -25.02
C THR A 663 -37.22 -0.32 -24.98
N TYR A 664 -36.49 0.72 -24.61
CA TYR A 664 -36.94 2.11 -24.52
C TYR A 664 -36.39 2.91 -25.70
N LYS A 665 -37.22 3.79 -26.25
CA LYS A 665 -36.85 4.66 -27.38
C LYS A 665 -36.62 6.08 -26.88
N LEU A 666 -35.38 6.55 -27.01
CA LEU A 666 -34.97 7.91 -26.70
C LEU A 666 -34.80 8.72 -28.00
N LYS A 667 -35.53 9.84 -28.11
CA LYS A 667 -35.35 10.83 -29.18
C LYS A 667 -34.65 12.06 -28.62
N TRP A 668 -33.37 12.22 -28.90
CA TRP A 668 -32.60 13.39 -28.49
C TRP A 668 -32.75 14.52 -29.53
N PRO A 669 -33.07 15.78 -29.15
CA PRO A 669 -33.39 16.86 -30.10
C PRO A 669 -32.32 17.15 -31.16
N ASP A 670 -31.04 17.04 -30.80
CA ASP A 670 -29.92 17.30 -31.70
C ASP A 670 -29.40 16.04 -32.44
N SER A 671 -30.08 14.90 -32.29
CA SER A 671 -29.73 13.65 -32.98
C SER A 671 -30.70 13.36 -34.12
N SER A 672 -30.16 13.13 -35.32
CA SER A 672 -30.93 12.68 -36.49
C SER A 672 -31.52 11.28 -36.35
N HIS A 673 -31.05 10.50 -35.37
CA HIS A 673 -31.48 9.12 -35.13
C HIS A 673 -31.88 8.90 -33.67
N ALA A 674 -32.91 8.08 -33.46
CA ALA A 674 -33.32 7.65 -32.13
C ALA A 674 -32.32 6.64 -31.54
N ILE A 675 -32.12 6.72 -30.23
CA ILE A 675 -31.36 5.76 -29.44
C ILE A 675 -32.34 4.75 -28.84
N TYR A 676 -31.99 3.47 -28.88
CA TYR A 676 -32.74 2.39 -28.25
C TYR A 676 -31.93 1.85 -27.09
N VAL A 677 -32.50 1.94 -25.88
CA VAL A 677 -31.91 1.41 -24.66
C VAL A 677 -32.69 0.16 -24.28
N THR A 678 -32.09 -1.01 -24.47
CA THR A 678 -32.65 -2.29 -24.03
C THR A 678 -32.07 -2.63 -22.67
N VAL A 679 -32.90 -2.93 -21.68
CA VAL A 679 -32.47 -3.42 -20.37
C VAL A 679 -33.07 -4.80 -20.17
N ASN A 680 -32.20 -5.77 -19.91
CA ASN A 680 -32.56 -7.15 -19.63
C ASN A 680 -32.39 -7.42 -18.13
N ASP A 681 -33.29 -8.22 -17.59
CA ASP A 681 -33.45 -8.53 -16.18
C ASP A 681 -33.14 -10.00 -15.90
N ILE A 682 -32.76 -10.27 -14.66
CA ILE A 682 -32.70 -11.62 -14.09
C ILE A 682 -33.60 -11.69 -12.86
N VAL A 683 -34.20 -12.85 -12.62
CA VAL A 683 -34.95 -13.14 -11.39
C VAL A 683 -34.06 -13.96 -10.48
N LEU A 684 -33.70 -13.42 -9.32
CA LEU A 684 -32.94 -14.10 -8.27
C LEU A 684 -33.73 -14.09 -6.98
N ASN A 685 -33.88 -15.25 -6.33
CA ASN A 685 -34.60 -15.39 -5.06
C ASN A 685 -36.01 -14.75 -5.05
N GLY A 686 -36.72 -14.80 -6.19
CA GLY A 686 -38.06 -14.22 -6.33
C GLY A 686 -38.10 -12.71 -6.62
N HIS A 687 -36.96 -12.03 -6.67
CA HIS A 687 -36.86 -10.59 -6.98
C HIS A 687 -36.25 -10.36 -8.36
N ARG A 688 -36.85 -9.42 -9.12
CA ARG A 688 -36.37 -9.03 -10.45
C ARG A 688 -35.35 -7.90 -10.30
N ARG A 689 -34.19 -8.04 -10.93
CA ARG A 689 -33.12 -7.04 -10.94
C ARG A 689 -32.58 -6.86 -12.35
N PRO A 690 -31.99 -5.70 -12.68
CA PRO A 690 -31.38 -5.53 -13.99
C PRO A 690 -30.12 -6.39 -14.07
N PHE A 691 -29.84 -6.90 -15.27
CA PHE A 691 -28.72 -7.80 -15.54
C PHE A 691 -27.77 -7.24 -16.58
N GLU A 692 -28.29 -6.70 -17.69
CA GLU A 692 -27.48 -6.07 -18.74
C GLU A 692 -28.27 -5.00 -19.49
N VAL A 693 -27.54 -4.06 -20.08
CA VAL A 693 -28.08 -2.97 -20.89
C VAL A 693 -27.46 -3.06 -22.27
N PHE A 694 -28.22 -2.73 -23.31
CA PHE A 694 -27.76 -2.50 -24.67
C PHE A 694 -28.22 -1.13 -25.14
N ILE A 695 -27.28 -0.28 -25.53
CA ILE A 695 -27.59 1.03 -26.11
C ILE A 695 -27.25 0.96 -27.59
N ASN A 696 -28.26 1.11 -28.45
CA ASN A 696 -28.13 1.02 -29.90
C ASN A 696 -28.58 2.32 -30.58
N SER A 697 -27.82 2.79 -31.54
CA SER A 697 -28.16 3.95 -32.38
C SER A 697 -27.78 3.69 -33.83
N LYS A 698 -28.52 4.28 -34.77
CA LYS A 698 -28.14 4.31 -36.19
C LYS A 698 -27.07 5.38 -36.49
N ASN A 699 -26.77 6.27 -35.52
CA ASN A 699 -25.69 7.23 -35.65
C ASN A 699 -24.33 6.57 -35.34
N MET A 700 -23.46 6.49 -36.34
CA MET A 700 -22.11 5.89 -36.21
C MET A 700 -21.10 6.80 -35.49
N GLU A 701 -21.34 8.11 -35.42
CA GLU A 701 -20.46 9.10 -34.76
C GLU A 701 -20.26 8.82 -33.27
N HIS A 702 -21.17 8.05 -32.68
CA HIS A 702 -21.25 7.77 -31.25
C HIS A 702 -21.07 6.30 -30.91
N TYR A 703 -20.76 5.46 -31.90
CA TYR A 703 -20.77 4.01 -31.76
C TYR A 703 -19.76 3.50 -30.72
N ALA A 704 -18.50 3.97 -30.77
CA ALA A 704 -17.43 3.48 -29.88
C ALA A 704 -17.71 3.77 -28.39
N TRP A 705 -18.12 5.00 -28.04
CA TRP A 705 -18.42 5.35 -26.65
C TRP A 705 -19.71 4.69 -26.17
N THR A 706 -20.71 4.53 -27.05
CA THR A 706 -21.97 3.85 -26.71
C THR A 706 -21.71 2.39 -26.36
N VAL A 707 -20.85 1.70 -27.11
CA VAL A 707 -20.42 0.32 -26.82
C VAL A 707 -19.64 0.24 -25.51
N ALA A 708 -18.73 1.18 -25.24
CA ALA A 708 -17.97 1.22 -24.00
C ALA A 708 -18.90 1.39 -22.78
N LEU A 709 -19.81 2.37 -22.83
CA LEU A 709 -20.79 2.63 -21.78
C LEU A 709 -21.69 1.42 -21.53
N THR A 710 -22.20 0.83 -22.60
CA THR A 710 -23.02 -0.39 -22.57
C THR A 710 -22.32 -1.53 -21.84
N ARG A 711 -21.04 -1.77 -22.15
CA ARG A 711 -20.24 -2.83 -21.52
C ARG A 711 -19.97 -2.55 -20.04
N MET A 712 -19.72 -1.29 -19.67
CA MET A 712 -19.49 -0.90 -18.28
C MET A 712 -20.73 -1.07 -17.42
N ILE A 713 -21.88 -0.52 -17.84
CA ILE A 713 -23.14 -0.63 -17.09
C ILE A 713 -23.54 -2.10 -16.93
N SER A 714 -23.44 -2.89 -18.00
CA SER A 714 -23.72 -4.33 -17.95
C SER A 714 -22.74 -5.10 -17.07
N ALA A 715 -21.50 -4.65 -16.93
CA ALA A 715 -20.54 -5.27 -16.01
C ALA A 715 -20.89 -4.97 -14.55
N VAL A 716 -21.36 -3.74 -14.27
CA VAL A 716 -21.85 -3.35 -12.94
C VAL A 716 -23.09 -4.15 -12.56
N PHE A 717 -24.10 -4.24 -13.44
CA PHE A 717 -25.34 -4.96 -13.17
C PHE A 717 -25.13 -6.45 -12.84
N ARG A 718 -24.12 -7.07 -13.45
CA ARG A 718 -23.74 -8.47 -13.23
C ARG A 718 -23.05 -8.72 -11.88
N ARG A 719 -22.61 -7.70 -11.13
CA ARG A 719 -21.80 -7.85 -9.91
C ARG A 719 -22.61 -7.87 -8.60
N GLY A 720 -23.91 -8.17 -8.64
CA GLY A 720 -24.74 -8.20 -7.42
C GLY A 720 -24.92 -6.82 -6.80
N GLY A 721 -25.50 -6.74 -5.58
CA GLY A 721 -25.63 -5.48 -4.81
C GLY A 721 -26.62 -4.46 -5.37
N ASP A 722 -26.62 -3.27 -4.75
CA ASP A 722 -27.39 -2.09 -5.18
C ASP A 722 -26.75 -1.40 -6.38
N VAL A 723 -27.52 -1.23 -7.45
CA VAL A 723 -27.10 -0.64 -8.72
C VAL A 723 -27.78 0.71 -9.00
N SER A 724 -28.56 1.21 -8.04
CA SER A 724 -29.23 2.52 -8.08
C SER A 724 -28.24 3.66 -8.37
N PHE A 725 -27.02 3.58 -7.83
CA PHE A 725 -25.97 4.57 -8.04
C PHE A 725 -25.64 4.82 -9.53
N VAL A 726 -25.82 3.82 -10.41
CA VAL A 726 -25.59 3.99 -11.86
C VAL A 726 -26.54 5.04 -12.44
N VAL A 727 -27.77 5.12 -11.93
CA VAL A 727 -28.75 6.14 -12.31
C VAL A 727 -28.27 7.52 -11.87
N GLU A 728 -27.76 7.65 -10.65
CA GLU A 728 -27.26 8.90 -10.07
C GLU A 728 -26.11 9.45 -10.91
N GLU A 729 -25.09 8.61 -11.14
CA GLU A 729 -23.89 8.96 -11.88
C GLU A 729 -24.23 9.41 -13.30
N LEU A 730 -25.15 8.72 -13.98
CA LEU A 730 -25.58 9.11 -15.34
C LEU A 730 -26.38 10.42 -15.34
N LYS A 731 -27.28 10.63 -14.38
CA LYS A 731 -28.06 11.87 -14.25
C LYS A 731 -27.19 13.07 -13.90
N ALA A 732 -26.06 12.86 -13.22
CA ALA A 732 -25.09 13.90 -12.88
C ALA A 732 -24.19 14.33 -14.05
N VAL A 733 -24.23 13.65 -15.20
CA VAL A 733 -23.39 14.03 -16.35
C VAL A 733 -23.98 15.23 -17.10
N PHE A 734 -23.16 16.27 -17.28
CA PHE A 734 -23.50 17.48 -18.05
C PHE A 734 -22.80 17.48 -19.41
N ASP A 735 -23.50 17.88 -20.47
CA ASP A 735 -22.87 18.13 -21.78
C ASP A 735 -22.38 19.60 -21.82
N PRO A 736 -21.10 19.87 -22.10
CA PRO A 736 -20.59 21.23 -22.24
C PRO A 736 -21.31 22.07 -23.31
N ARG A 737 -21.94 21.41 -24.29
CA ARG A 737 -22.77 22.03 -25.34
C ARG A 737 -24.17 22.42 -24.82
N GLY A 738 -24.49 22.05 -23.58
CA GLY A 738 -25.78 22.25 -22.92
C GLY A 738 -26.75 21.09 -23.11
N GLY A 739 -27.69 20.97 -22.18
CA GLY A 739 -28.79 20.00 -22.22
C GLY A 739 -29.98 20.41 -23.09
N ALA A 740 -31.01 19.56 -23.12
CA ALA A 740 -32.21 19.75 -23.91
C ALA A 740 -33.49 19.66 -23.05
N TRP A 741 -34.53 20.41 -23.44
CA TRP A 741 -35.85 20.28 -22.83
C TRP A 741 -36.61 19.10 -23.43
N MET A 742 -36.96 18.13 -22.60
CA MET A 742 -37.67 16.92 -23.00
C MET A 742 -38.82 16.63 -22.02
N GLY A 743 -40.04 16.50 -22.55
CA GLY A 743 -41.21 16.18 -21.71
C GLY A 743 -41.51 17.21 -20.60
N GLY A 744 -41.17 18.48 -20.83
CA GLY A 744 -41.38 19.56 -19.85
C GLY A 744 -40.32 19.64 -18.73
N LYS A 745 -39.30 18.77 -18.75
CA LYS A 745 -38.12 18.85 -17.86
C LYS A 745 -36.86 19.18 -18.66
N TYR A 746 -35.92 19.90 -18.06
CA TYR A 746 -34.59 20.12 -18.63
C TYR A 746 -33.71 18.91 -18.33
N ILE A 747 -33.09 18.33 -19.36
CA ILE A 747 -32.17 17.20 -19.21
C ILE A 747 -30.76 17.65 -19.61
N PRO A 748 -29.76 17.60 -18.71
CA PRO A 748 -28.45 18.24 -18.90
C PRO A 748 -27.55 17.57 -19.94
N SER A 749 -27.81 16.31 -20.30
CA SER A 749 -27.07 15.57 -21.33
C SER A 749 -27.84 14.36 -21.84
N ILE A 750 -27.38 13.78 -22.95
CA ILE A 750 -27.93 12.52 -23.47
C ILE A 750 -27.72 11.35 -22.50
N LEU A 751 -26.64 11.40 -21.70
CA LEU A 751 -26.34 10.41 -20.66
C LEU A 751 -27.30 10.53 -19.49
N ALA A 752 -27.66 11.75 -19.09
CA ALA A 752 -28.68 11.97 -18.08
C ALA A 752 -30.06 11.48 -18.54
N ALA A 753 -30.39 11.59 -19.83
CA ALA A 753 -31.61 10.98 -20.38
C ALA A 753 -31.59 9.44 -20.31
N ILE A 754 -30.44 8.81 -20.55
CA ILE A 754 -30.28 7.36 -20.39
C ILE A 754 -30.39 6.96 -18.91
N GLY A 755 -29.82 7.76 -18.00
CA GLY A 755 -29.99 7.60 -16.56
C GLY A 755 -31.47 7.60 -16.15
N GLY A 756 -32.25 8.54 -16.66
CA GLY A 756 -33.71 8.57 -16.43
C GLY A 756 -34.46 7.36 -16.98
N ILE A 757 -34.02 6.77 -18.11
CA ILE A 757 -34.59 5.53 -18.63
C ILE A 757 -34.27 4.34 -17.72
N LEU A 758 -33.04 4.27 -17.20
CA LEU A 758 -32.66 3.23 -16.24
C LEU A 758 -33.46 3.39 -14.94
N GLU A 759 -33.61 4.61 -14.43
CA GLU A 759 -34.47 4.91 -13.27
C GLU A 759 -35.90 4.41 -13.48
N GLN A 760 -36.50 4.77 -14.61
CA GLN A 760 -37.85 4.33 -14.98
C GLN A 760 -37.94 2.79 -15.02
N HIS A 761 -36.91 2.12 -15.54
CA HIS A 761 -36.90 0.67 -15.62
C HIS A 761 -36.74 0.01 -14.25
N LEU A 762 -35.86 0.53 -13.38
CA LEU A 762 -35.67 0.04 -12.03
C LEU A 762 -36.95 0.15 -11.18
N ILE A 763 -37.68 1.26 -11.32
CA ILE A 763 -39.00 1.43 -10.68
C ILE A 763 -39.99 0.39 -11.21
N ARG A 764 -40.03 0.20 -12.54
CA ARG A 764 -40.95 -0.75 -13.18
C ARG A 764 -40.78 -2.18 -12.70
N ILE A 765 -39.55 -2.62 -12.43
CA ILE A 765 -39.27 -3.99 -11.96
C ILE A 765 -39.37 -4.13 -10.43
N GLY A 766 -39.71 -3.05 -9.71
CA GLY A 766 -39.79 -3.01 -8.25
C GLY A 766 -38.43 -2.99 -7.56
N PHE A 767 -37.36 -2.59 -8.26
CA PHE A 767 -36.02 -2.42 -7.70
C PHE A 767 -35.86 -1.06 -7.00
N LEU A 768 -36.57 -0.02 -7.47
CA LEU A 768 -36.73 1.26 -6.80
C LEU A 768 -38.19 1.51 -6.43
N GLU A 769 -38.46 2.17 -5.32
CA GLU A 769 -39.82 2.44 -4.83
C GLU A 769 -40.51 3.60 -5.58
N GLY A 770 -39.76 4.50 -6.22
CA GLY A 770 -40.29 5.62 -7.01
C GLY A 770 -39.19 6.53 -7.59
N GLU A 771 -39.57 7.56 -8.36
CA GLU A 771 -38.63 8.54 -8.95
C GLU A 771 -37.91 9.29 -7.82
N GLY A 772 -36.57 9.27 -7.81
CA GLY A 772 -35.74 9.84 -6.76
C GLY A 772 -35.69 9.06 -5.43
N LEU A 773 -36.49 8.00 -5.25
CA LEU A 773 -36.55 7.21 -4.02
C LEU A 773 -35.63 5.99 -4.11
N GLY A 774 -34.68 5.90 -3.17
CA GLY A 774 -33.57 4.94 -3.22
C GLY A 774 -32.28 5.48 -3.84
N LEU A 775 -32.25 6.79 -4.18
CA LEU A 775 -31.03 7.49 -4.60
C LEU A 775 -30.45 8.32 -3.44
N LYS A 776 -29.12 8.38 -3.29
CA LYS A 776 -28.41 9.15 -2.25
C LYS A 776 -28.53 10.66 -2.43
N SER A 777 -28.70 11.14 -3.66
CA SER A 777 -28.98 12.54 -3.97
C SER A 777 -29.66 12.66 -5.34
N ASP A 778 -30.72 13.47 -5.45
CA ASP A 778 -31.25 13.90 -6.74
C ASP A 778 -30.52 15.20 -7.16
N PRO A 779 -29.68 15.19 -8.21
CA PRO A 779 -28.87 16.34 -8.57
C PRO A 779 -29.75 17.54 -8.98
N GLN A 780 -29.72 18.60 -8.17
CA GLN A 780 -30.34 19.88 -8.51
C GLN A 780 -29.43 20.65 -9.47
N ALA A 781 -29.86 20.83 -10.71
CA ALA A 781 -29.12 21.61 -11.70
C ALA A 781 -29.10 23.11 -11.34
N GLN A 782 -27.92 23.67 -11.09
CA GLN A 782 -27.72 25.12 -11.19
C GLN A 782 -27.55 25.50 -12.67
N VAL A 783 -28.53 26.22 -13.20
CA VAL A 783 -28.61 26.61 -14.61
C VAL A 783 -27.74 27.84 -14.85
N VAL A 784 -26.71 27.72 -15.71
CA VAL A 784 -25.94 28.86 -16.21
C VAL A 784 -26.30 29.09 -17.68
N ASN A 785 -26.67 30.32 -18.04
CA ASN A 785 -27.00 30.83 -19.39
C ASN A 785 -28.34 30.41 -20.02
N LEU A 786 -29.43 31.08 -19.63
CA LEU A 786 -30.77 30.93 -20.24
C LEU A 786 -31.13 31.93 -21.36
N ASN A 787 -30.28 32.91 -21.72
CA ASN A 787 -30.76 34.09 -22.46
C ASN A 787 -30.08 34.40 -23.80
N GLN A 788 -29.53 33.43 -24.53
CA GLN A 788 -29.11 33.66 -25.93
C GLN A 788 -29.85 32.74 -26.91
N PRO A 789 -30.48 33.28 -27.98
CA PRO A 789 -30.99 32.47 -29.08
C PRO A 789 -29.80 31.75 -29.74
N ARG A 790 -29.79 30.42 -29.69
CA ARG A 790 -28.73 29.61 -30.31
C ARG A 790 -28.94 29.56 -31.82
N GLY A 791 -27.89 29.87 -32.59
CA GLY A 791 -27.86 29.74 -34.05
C GLY A 791 -27.81 28.27 -34.49
N GLN A 792 -27.69 28.01 -35.79
CA GLN A 792 -27.54 26.64 -36.29
C GLN A 792 -26.13 26.10 -35.93
N ALA A 793 -26.01 24.82 -35.57
CA ALA A 793 -24.70 24.23 -35.26
C ALA A 793 -23.85 24.08 -36.53
N CYS A 794 -22.56 24.41 -36.44
CA CYS A 794 -21.60 24.21 -37.50
C CYS A 794 -21.34 22.71 -37.69
N PRO A 795 -21.53 22.14 -38.89
CA PRO A 795 -21.29 20.71 -39.14
C PRO A 795 -19.80 20.34 -39.12
N SER A 796 -18.89 21.31 -39.11
CA SER A 796 -17.44 21.08 -39.06
C SER A 796 -16.85 21.17 -37.66
N CYS A 797 -17.27 22.14 -36.84
CA CYS A 797 -16.68 22.35 -35.50
C CYS A 797 -17.69 22.24 -34.34
N GLY A 798 -18.98 22.06 -34.62
CA GLY A 798 -20.03 21.93 -33.61
C GLY A 798 -20.45 23.22 -32.91
N GLN A 799 -19.78 24.35 -33.15
CA GLN A 799 -20.14 25.65 -32.55
C GLN A 799 -21.42 26.22 -33.16
N PHE A 800 -22.23 26.92 -32.35
CA PHE A 800 -23.53 27.50 -32.76
C PHE A 800 -23.40 28.90 -33.41
N ASP A 801 -22.26 29.14 -34.06
CA ASP A 801 -21.87 30.41 -34.68
C ASP A 801 -22.08 30.42 -36.21
N MET A 802 -22.97 29.56 -36.71
CA MET A 802 -23.35 29.59 -38.12
C MET A 802 -24.23 30.81 -38.40
N ARG A 803 -23.74 31.70 -39.26
CA ARG A 803 -24.43 32.92 -39.67
C ARG A 803 -24.47 33.05 -41.18
N MET A 804 -25.48 33.74 -41.68
CA MET A 804 -25.57 34.06 -43.11
C MET A 804 -24.61 35.22 -43.41
N VAL A 805 -23.59 34.96 -44.21
CA VAL A 805 -22.62 35.95 -44.71
C VAL A 805 -22.68 35.89 -46.23
N GLU A 806 -23.00 37.02 -46.86
CA GLU A 806 -23.06 37.16 -48.33
C GLU A 806 -23.92 36.10 -49.04
N GLY A 807 -25.01 35.67 -48.39
CA GLY A 807 -25.92 34.66 -48.94
C GLY A 807 -25.48 33.21 -48.74
N CYS A 808 -24.38 32.97 -48.02
CA CYS A 808 -23.95 31.64 -47.62
C CYS A 808 -23.93 31.47 -46.09
N MET A 809 -24.21 30.26 -45.62
CA MET A 809 -24.08 29.92 -44.21
C MET A 809 -22.62 29.64 -43.86
N THR A 810 -22.03 30.50 -43.03
CA THR A 810 -20.61 30.48 -42.65
C THR A 810 -20.45 30.48 -41.13
N CYS A 811 -19.56 29.63 -40.62
CA CYS A 811 -19.24 29.56 -39.19
C CYS A 811 -18.24 30.67 -38.81
N ALA A 812 -18.59 31.50 -37.83
CA ALA A 812 -17.69 32.52 -37.34
C ALA A 812 -16.50 31.96 -36.54
N SER A 813 -16.65 30.79 -35.91
CA SER A 813 -15.60 30.21 -35.04
C SER A 813 -14.54 29.41 -35.81
N CYS A 814 -14.90 28.71 -36.90
CA CYS A 814 -13.95 27.88 -37.66
C CYS A 814 -13.84 28.23 -39.16
N GLY A 815 -14.63 29.17 -39.66
CA GLY A 815 -14.60 29.58 -41.08
C GLY A 815 -15.31 28.64 -42.05
N HIS A 816 -15.91 27.54 -41.59
CA HIS A 816 -16.63 26.60 -42.46
C HIS A 816 -17.78 27.27 -43.22
N SER A 817 -17.79 27.14 -44.55
CA SER A 817 -18.81 27.65 -45.47
C SER A 817 -19.60 26.50 -46.10
N LYS A 818 -20.94 26.59 -46.13
CA LYS A 818 -21.77 25.59 -46.81
C LYS A 818 -21.64 25.62 -48.34
N CYS A 819 -21.05 26.67 -48.90
CA CYS A 819 -20.99 26.91 -50.35
C CYS A 819 -19.62 26.58 -50.96
N GLY A 820 -18.70 26.03 -50.14
CA GLY A 820 -17.29 25.84 -50.52
C GLY A 820 -16.42 26.87 -49.84
#